data_AF-A0A7J6DCW2-F1
#
_entry.id   AF-A0A7J6DCW2-F1
#
_cell.length_a   1.000
_cell.length_b   1.000
_cell.length_c   1.000
_cell.angle_alpha   90.00
_cell.angle_beta   90.00
_cell.angle_gamma   90.00
#
_symmetry.space_group_name_H-M   'P 1'
#
loop_
_entity.id
_entity.type
_entity.pdbx_description
1 polymer ?
#
loop_
_entity_poly.entity_id
_entity_poly.type
_entity_poly.pdbx_seq_one_letter_code
_entity_poly.pdbx_strand_id
1 'polypeptide(L)'
;MASLSEDDYICPVCCEIFKNPVFLSCSHSFCKECLQQFWRTKKTQECPVCRRRSSKPDPPPNLALRNLCESFLKERNERRSSGSEEICSLHSEKLKLFCLEDKQPVCLVCFTSQKHVNHTVRPIDEVIPSYKEELKTALKSLQEKLKHKEKMKGEFEKTVRHIKSQAERTERQIKQQFEKLHQFLRDEEEATITALREEEEQKKQMMKEKLEEMNRHISALSHTIKDMEEMMKASDVCFLKEFPVSMERVQISSQPDPQTPSGALIHVPRYLGNLPFRVWKRCRTSSRTFWRTKKTQECPVCRRRSSRDQPPVNLALRNLCESFLKERNERRSSGSEEICSLHSEKLKLFCLEDKQPVCVVCMNSQKHDNHKFRPIDEVVSSYKEELNKALKSFQEKLQHNEKMKGEFEKTVRHIKSQAEHTERQIKQQFEKLHQFLRDEEEATITALREEEEQKKQMMKEKLEEMNRHISALSHTIKDMEEMMKASDVCFLKEFPVSMERVQISSQPDPQTPSGALIHVPRYLGNLPFRVWKKMQDIVQNTPVILDPNTAHPRLLLSDDLTSVRNSGYQPVPDNPERFDWYHCVLGSEGFNSGTHCWDVEVKQSSIWSLGVTTASNQRKGRGFYNTGVWSVWYRQKGLGFFSILKHNLLGVSPGSGFHVKRKLDRVRVNLDYDRGTVSFSDPVTNTHLHTFTTSFTHTLFPFFCCSSSLRILSINSQ
;
A
#
# COMPACT_ATOMS: atom_id res chain seq x y z
N MET A 1 13.88 84.94 -6.39
CA MET A 1 13.07 84.14 -5.43
C MET A 1 12.63 82.88 -6.17
N ALA A 2 12.81 81.69 -5.59
CA ALA A 2 12.45 80.43 -6.25
C ALA A 2 10.91 80.33 -6.39
N SER A 3 10.42 80.02 -7.58
CA SER A 3 8.99 79.75 -7.82
C SER A 3 8.63 78.39 -7.22
N LEU A 4 7.74 78.37 -6.22
CA LEU A 4 7.20 77.14 -5.62
C LEU A 4 6.35 76.39 -6.66
N SER A 5 6.45 75.06 -6.69
CA SER A 5 5.73 74.18 -7.61
C SER A 5 4.38 73.73 -7.04
N GLU A 6 3.43 73.30 -7.86
CA GLU A 6 2.11 72.83 -7.38
C GLU A 6 2.24 71.62 -6.44
N ASP A 7 3.29 70.80 -6.63
CA ASP A 7 3.61 69.65 -5.79
C ASP A 7 3.91 70.01 -4.33
N ASP A 8 4.37 71.24 -4.06
CA ASP A 8 4.71 71.72 -2.71
C ASP A 8 3.45 71.94 -1.83
N TYR A 9 2.26 71.94 -2.45
CA TYR A 9 0.97 72.18 -1.77
C TYR A 9 0.09 70.93 -1.65
N ILE A 10 0.57 69.77 -2.12
CA ILE A 10 -0.23 68.54 -2.21
C ILE A 10 -0.05 67.67 -0.96
N CYS A 11 -1.17 67.19 -0.42
CA CYS A 11 -1.16 66.19 0.64
C CYS A 11 -0.79 64.81 0.10
N PRO A 12 0.23 64.12 0.65
CA PRO A 12 0.68 62.80 0.14
C PRO A 12 -0.33 61.66 0.30
N VAL A 13 -1.43 61.88 1.03
CA VAL A 13 -2.43 60.84 1.32
C VAL A 13 -3.62 60.93 0.39
N CYS A 14 -4.16 62.14 0.19
CA CYS A 14 -5.29 62.35 -0.71
C CYS A 14 -4.90 62.87 -2.10
N CYS A 15 -3.64 63.24 -2.30
CA CYS A 15 -3.13 63.85 -3.53
C CYS A 15 -3.89 65.13 -3.94
N GLU A 16 -4.41 65.87 -2.95
CA GLU A 16 -5.13 67.13 -3.11
C GLU A 16 -4.43 68.24 -2.32
N ILE A 17 -4.70 69.50 -2.64
CA ILE A 17 -4.17 70.66 -1.90
C ILE A 17 -4.53 70.54 -0.40
N PHE A 18 -3.56 70.82 0.49
CA PHE A 18 -3.76 70.66 1.93
C PHE A 18 -5.00 71.40 2.46
N LYS A 19 -5.90 70.66 3.10
CA LYS A 19 -7.03 71.20 3.88
C LYS A 19 -6.77 71.01 5.36
N ASN A 20 -6.70 72.13 6.11
CA ASN A 20 -6.31 72.14 7.52
C ASN A 20 -5.06 71.30 7.79
N PRO A 21 -3.91 71.64 7.18
CA PRO A 21 -2.68 70.88 7.35
C PRO A 21 -2.27 70.83 8.81
N VAL A 22 -1.89 69.64 9.27
CA VAL A 22 -1.23 69.39 10.55
C VAL A 22 0.14 68.81 10.29
N PHE A 23 1.12 69.10 11.15
CA PHE A 23 2.47 68.56 11.01
C PHE A 23 2.82 67.64 12.17
N LEU A 24 3.50 66.54 11.84
CA LEU A 24 4.01 65.59 12.83
C LEU A 24 5.41 65.99 13.30
N SER A 25 5.88 65.41 14.41
CA SER A 25 7.25 65.60 14.92
C SER A 25 8.36 65.12 13.96
N CYS A 26 7.99 64.42 12.89
CA CYS A 26 8.88 64.08 11.77
C CYS A 26 8.89 65.13 10.65
N SER A 27 8.29 66.30 10.88
CA SER A 27 8.17 67.43 9.95
C SER A 27 7.33 67.18 8.69
N HIS A 28 6.71 66.00 8.54
CA HIS A 28 5.75 65.74 7.47
C HIS A 28 4.39 66.36 7.79
N SER A 29 3.77 66.98 6.79
CA SER A 29 2.45 67.60 6.89
C SER A 29 1.39 66.77 6.16
N PHE A 30 0.17 66.75 6.71
CA PHE A 30 -0.99 66.01 6.18
C PHE A 30 -2.26 66.84 6.39
N CYS A 31 -3.29 66.65 5.56
CA CYS A 31 -4.63 67.12 5.92
C CYS A 31 -5.05 66.46 7.23
N LYS A 32 -5.65 67.23 8.17
CA LYS A 32 -6.09 66.71 9.47
C LYS A 32 -6.94 65.44 9.33
N GLU A 33 -7.91 65.46 8.42
CA GLU A 33 -8.81 64.32 8.18
C GLU A 33 -8.08 63.11 7.60
N CYS A 34 -7.17 63.31 6.65
CA CYS A 34 -6.40 62.23 6.04
C CYS A 34 -5.53 61.50 7.06
N LEU A 35 -4.89 62.25 7.96
CA LEU A 35 -4.09 61.67 9.03
C LEU A 35 -4.95 60.91 10.04
N GLN A 36 -6.09 61.49 10.45
CA GLN A 36 -7.03 60.85 11.38
C GLN A 36 -7.62 59.55 10.79
N GLN A 37 -8.00 59.56 9.52
CA GLN A 37 -8.53 58.37 8.84
C GLN A 37 -7.46 57.28 8.70
N PHE A 38 -6.22 57.65 8.40
CA PHE A 38 -5.09 56.72 8.36
C PHE A 38 -4.85 56.07 9.73
N TRP A 39 -4.81 56.85 10.81
CA TRP A 39 -4.66 56.33 12.18
C TRP A 39 -5.82 55.45 12.62
N ARG A 40 -7.07 55.78 12.27
CA ARG A 40 -8.24 54.93 12.52
C ARG A 40 -8.13 53.59 11.80
N THR A 41 -7.71 53.61 10.54
CA THR A 41 -7.62 52.41 9.69
C THR A 41 -6.46 51.48 10.11
N LYS A 42 -5.30 52.05 10.42
CA LYS A 42 -4.10 51.27 10.82
C LYS A 42 -4.05 50.94 12.31
N LYS A 43 -4.87 51.59 13.14
CA LYS A 43 -4.87 51.48 14.62
C LYS A 43 -3.52 51.84 15.27
N THR A 44 -2.65 52.55 14.56
CA THR A 44 -1.34 53.04 15.03
C THR A 44 -1.18 54.53 14.69
N GLN A 45 -0.54 55.29 15.57
CA GLN A 45 -0.26 56.72 15.37
C GLN A 45 1.07 56.92 14.62
N GLU A 46 1.20 56.34 13.44
CA GLU A 46 2.41 56.43 12.63
C GLU A 46 2.28 57.47 11.51
N CYS A 47 3.40 58.08 11.13
CA CYS A 47 3.45 58.94 9.96
C CYS A 47 3.19 58.13 8.68
N PRO A 48 2.25 58.52 7.81
CA PRO A 48 1.98 57.84 6.54
C PRO A 48 3.20 57.73 5.60
N VAL A 49 4.15 58.67 5.69
CA VAL A 49 5.32 58.75 4.79
C VAL A 49 6.51 57.99 5.38
N CYS A 50 7.00 58.40 6.55
CA CYS A 50 8.24 57.86 7.12
C CYS A 50 8.03 56.81 8.21
N ARG A 51 6.77 56.47 8.54
CA ARG A 51 6.36 55.52 9.58
C ARG A 51 6.83 55.83 11.01
N ARG A 52 7.48 56.98 11.24
CA ARG A 52 7.85 57.43 12.59
C ARG A 52 6.59 57.61 13.43
N ARG A 53 6.56 57.04 14.64
CA ARG A 53 5.44 57.17 15.58
C ARG A 53 5.30 58.62 16.05
N SER A 54 4.07 59.13 16.00
CA SER A 54 3.72 60.45 16.52
C SER A 54 3.81 60.46 18.04
N SER A 55 4.41 61.52 18.59
CA SER A 55 4.52 61.75 20.02
C SER A 55 3.32 62.51 20.62
N LYS A 56 2.39 63.01 19.79
CA LYS A 56 1.17 63.69 20.23
C LYS A 56 -0.07 63.10 19.54
N PRO A 57 -1.16 62.84 20.29
CA PRO A 57 -2.41 62.31 19.74
C PRO A 57 -3.22 63.35 18.94
N ASP A 58 -3.01 64.66 19.19
CA ASP A 58 -3.55 65.75 18.37
C ASP A 58 -2.39 66.61 17.84
N PRO A 59 -1.97 66.42 16.58
CA PRO A 59 -0.89 67.18 15.99
C PRO A 59 -1.25 68.66 15.80
N PRO A 60 -0.32 69.59 16.05
CA PRO A 60 -0.58 71.02 15.89
C PRO A 60 -0.88 71.39 14.43
N PRO A 61 -1.78 72.37 14.20
CA PRO A 61 -2.05 72.89 12.87
C PRO A 61 -0.85 73.65 12.31
N ASN A 62 -0.51 73.41 11.06
CA ASN A 62 0.48 74.17 10.32
C ASN A 62 -0.19 75.42 9.70
N LEU A 63 -0.31 76.48 10.50
CA LEU A 63 -0.99 77.71 10.08
C LEU A 63 -0.27 78.39 8.91
N ALA A 64 1.07 78.30 8.83
CA ALA A 64 1.84 78.86 7.73
C ALA A 64 1.54 78.12 6.41
N LEU A 65 1.57 76.79 6.41
CA LEU A 65 1.22 76.00 5.22
C LEU A 65 -0.25 76.20 4.85
N ARG A 66 -1.15 76.34 5.83
CA ARG A 66 -2.56 76.65 5.58
C ARG A 66 -2.71 78.00 4.90
N ASN A 67 -2.08 79.05 5.41
CA ASN A 67 -2.14 80.39 4.82
C ASN A 67 -1.52 80.42 3.41
N LEU A 68 -0.44 79.66 3.18
CA LEU A 68 0.16 79.52 1.85
C LEU A 68 -0.76 78.76 0.88
N CYS A 69 -1.39 77.67 1.32
CA CYS A 69 -2.38 76.94 0.51
C CYS A 69 -3.62 77.81 0.23
N GLU A 70 -4.09 78.57 1.22
CA GLU A 70 -5.21 79.51 1.06
C GLU A 70 -4.84 80.64 0.12
N SER A 71 -3.63 81.22 0.21
CA SER A 71 -3.13 82.24 -0.71
C SER A 71 -2.96 81.68 -2.13
N PHE A 72 -2.45 80.46 -2.27
CA PHE A 72 -2.32 79.76 -3.55
C PHE A 72 -3.70 79.46 -4.17
N LEU A 73 -4.66 79.01 -3.36
CA LEU A 73 -6.05 78.80 -3.76
C LEU A 73 -6.74 80.12 -4.09
N LYS A 74 -6.39 81.22 -3.41
CA LYS A 74 -6.91 82.56 -3.67
C LYS A 74 -6.32 83.14 -4.95
N GLU A 75 -5.02 83.00 -5.21
CA GLU A 75 -4.43 83.28 -6.53
C GLU A 75 -5.04 82.40 -7.63
N ARG A 76 -5.26 81.11 -7.38
CA ARG A 76 -5.91 80.19 -8.32
C ARG A 76 -7.38 80.57 -8.57
N ASN A 77 -8.10 81.03 -7.55
CA ASN A 77 -9.48 81.49 -7.66
C ASN A 77 -9.59 82.90 -8.24
N GLU A 78 -8.64 83.80 -8.00
CA GLU A 78 -8.54 85.11 -8.63
C GLU A 78 -8.17 84.97 -10.13
N ARG A 79 -7.35 83.97 -10.49
CA ARG A 79 -7.14 83.51 -11.88
C ARG A 79 -8.36 82.84 -12.52
N ARG A 80 -9.32 82.33 -11.73
CA ARG A 80 -10.54 81.64 -12.22
C ARG A 80 -11.82 82.50 -12.16
N SER A 81 -11.86 83.56 -11.35
CA SER A 81 -13.01 84.45 -11.15
C SER A 81 -12.82 85.85 -11.74
N SER A 82 -11.61 86.23 -12.15
CA SER A 82 -11.48 87.26 -13.18
C SER A 82 -11.77 86.57 -14.52
N GLY A 83 -12.82 86.98 -15.21
CA GLY A 83 -12.92 86.77 -16.64
C GLY A 83 -11.76 87.52 -17.30
N SER A 84 -10.57 86.93 -17.25
CA SER A 84 -9.46 87.39 -18.06
C SER A 84 -9.88 87.12 -19.50
N GLU A 85 -10.26 88.18 -20.20
CA GLU A 85 -10.46 88.11 -21.64
C GLU A 85 -9.17 87.56 -22.21
N GLU A 86 -9.18 86.31 -22.69
CA GLU A 86 -7.97 85.64 -23.14
C GLU A 86 -7.36 86.48 -24.26
N ILE A 87 -6.24 87.12 -23.93
CA ILE A 87 -5.56 88.11 -24.75
C ILE A 87 -4.42 87.43 -25.50
N CYS A 88 -4.20 87.87 -26.73
CA CYS A 88 -3.10 87.44 -27.57
C CYS A 88 -1.77 87.80 -26.89
N SER A 89 -0.89 86.83 -26.68
CA SER A 89 0.42 87.04 -26.05
C SER A 89 1.34 87.99 -26.81
N LEU A 90 1.10 88.18 -28.11
CA LEU A 90 1.89 89.07 -28.97
C LEU A 90 1.33 90.50 -29.05
N HIS A 91 0.02 90.65 -28.92
CA HIS A 91 -0.66 91.92 -29.22
C HIS A 91 -1.51 92.45 -28.05
N SER A 92 -1.60 91.70 -26.95
CA SER A 92 -2.45 92.01 -25.78
C SER A 92 -3.91 92.29 -26.15
N GLU A 93 -4.39 91.72 -27.26
CA GLU A 93 -5.71 91.94 -27.85
C GLU A 93 -6.59 90.71 -27.72
N LYS A 94 -7.91 90.91 -27.58
CA LYS A 94 -8.86 89.81 -27.30
C LYS A 94 -8.84 88.79 -28.44
N LEU A 95 -8.71 87.51 -28.09
CA LEU A 95 -8.81 86.40 -29.03
C LEU A 95 -10.29 86.19 -29.37
N LYS A 96 -10.69 86.64 -30.57
CA LYS A 96 -12.08 86.54 -31.08
C LYS A 96 -12.21 85.66 -32.33
N LEU A 97 -11.09 85.33 -32.96
CA LEU A 97 -11.02 84.62 -34.23
C LEU A 97 -10.25 83.31 -34.04
N PHE A 98 -10.46 82.33 -34.91
CA PHE A 98 -9.76 81.05 -34.92
C PHE A 98 -9.23 80.76 -36.31
N CYS A 99 -7.94 80.45 -36.41
CA CYS A 99 -7.29 80.05 -37.66
C CYS A 99 -7.41 78.53 -37.83
N LEU A 100 -8.00 78.08 -38.94
CA LEU A 100 -8.25 76.65 -39.19
C LEU A 100 -6.99 75.86 -39.53
N GLU A 101 -6.06 76.49 -40.26
CA GLU A 101 -4.79 75.88 -40.69
C GLU A 101 -3.82 75.73 -39.52
N ASP A 102 -3.64 76.79 -38.73
CA ASP A 102 -2.75 76.77 -37.57
C ASP A 102 -3.41 76.20 -36.31
N LYS A 103 -4.71 75.91 -36.37
CA LYS A 103 -5.53 75.34 -35.27
C LYS A 103 -5.40 76.10 -33.95
N GLN A 104 -5.33 77.43 -34.00
CA GLN A 104 -5.14 78.27 -32.82
C GLN A 104 -6.03 79.53 -32.83
N PRO A 105 -6.46 80.01 -31.65
CA PRO A 105 -7.17 81.28 -31.54
C PRO A 105 -6.22 82.45 -31.83
N VAL A 106 -6.71 83.43 -32.59
CA VAL A 106 -5.98 84.61 -33.04
C VAL A 106 -6.77 85.89 -32.73
N CYS A 107 -6.07 87.00 -32.48
CA CYS A 107 -6.71 88.31 -32.35
C CYS A 107 -6.85 88.99 -33.72
N LEU A 108 -7.59 90.10 -33.78
CA LEU A 108 -7.78 90.90 -35.00
C LEU A 108 -6.46 91.39 -35.62
N VAL A 109 -5.43 91.62 -34.80
CA VAL A 109 -4.09 92.04 -35.26
C VAL A 109 -3.30 90.87 -35.85
N CYS A 110 -3.44 89.66 -35.29
CA CYS A 110 -2.85 88.45 -35.87
C CYS A 110 -3.45 88.13 -37.24
N PHE A 111 -4.76 88.32 -37.40
CA PHE A 111 -5.48 88.08 -38.66
C PHE A 111 -4.94 88.94 -39.81
N THR A 112 -4.63 90.21 -39.56
CA THR A 112 -4.06 91.13 -40.56
C THR A 112 -2.55 91.01 -40.72
N SER A 113 -1.89 90.17 -39.91
CA SER A 113 -0.45 89.96 -39.98
C SER A 113 -0.07 89.08 -41.17
N GLN A 114 1.16 89.24 -41.64
CA GLN A 114 1.73 88.45 -42.74
C GLN A 114 1.74 86.93 -42.45
N LYS A 115 1.64 86.54 -41.17
CA LYS A 115 1.61 85.13 -40.74
C LYS A 115 0.31 84.40 -41.08
N HIS A 116 -0.81 85.11 -41.21
CA HIS A 116 -2.14 84.51 -41.46
C HIS A 116 -2.80 85.02 -42.75
N VAL A 117 -2.04 85.69 -43.62
CA VAL A 117 -2.59 86.39 -44.80
C VAL A 117 -3.29 85.46 -45.81
N ASN A 118 -2.95 84.17 -45.79
CA ASN A 118 -3.53 83.13 -46.64
C ASN A 118 -4.27 82.04 -45.84
N HIS A 119 -4.55 82.27 -44.56
CA HIS A 119 -5.22 81.28 -43.71
C HIS A 119 -6.72 81.60 -43.59
N THR A 120 -7.53 80.54 -43.51
CA THR A 120 -8.95 80.63 -43.29
C THR A 120 -9.21 80.90 -41.81
N VAL A 121 -9.66 82.12 -41.50
CA VAL A 121 -9.92 82.57 -40.14
C VAL A 121 -11.41 82.82 -39.96
N ARG A 122 -12.02 82.22 -38.93
CA ARG A 122 -13.46 82.34 -38.62
C ARG A 122 -13.68 82.89 -37.21
N PRO A 123 -14.83 83.53 -36.91
CA PRO A 123 -15.21 83.86 -35.54
C PRO A 123 -15.25 82.62 -34.65
N ILE A 124 -14.77 82.73 -33.42
CA ILE A 124 -14.77 81.62 -32.45
C ILE A 124 -16.19 81.06 -32.26
N ASP A 125 -17.20 81.93 -32.21
CA ASP A 125 -18.61 81.55 -32.02
C ASP A 125 -19.16 80.65 -33.15
N GLU A 126 -18.57 80.70 -34.36
CA GLU A 126 -18.96 79.83 -35.49
C GLU A 126 -18.28 78.44 -35.43
N VAL A 127 -17.07 78.36 -34.89
CA VAL A 127 -16.24 77.13 -34.89
C VAL A 127 -16.57 76.24 -33.69
N ILE A 128 -16.83 76.86 -32.54
CA ILE A 128 -17.07 76.18 -31.26
C ILE A 128 -18.19 75.12 -31.32
N PRO A 129 -19.39 75.39 -31.88
CA PRO A 129 -20.47 74.40 -31.90
C PRO A 129 -20.06 73.11 -32.62
N SER A 130 -19.39 73.25 -33.77
CA SER A 130 -18.93 72.09 -34.57
C SER A 130 -17.91 71.25 -33.80
N TYR A 131 -16.90 71.89 -33.20
CA TYR A 131 -15.84 71.17 -32.49
C TYR A 131 -16.36 70.55 -31.18
N LYS A 132 -17.31 71.20 -30.50
CA LYS A 132 -17.99 70.62 -29.33
C LYS A 132 -18.82 69.39 -29.70
N GLU A 133 -19.51 69.38 -30.86
CA GLU A 133 -20.22 68.18 -31.33
C GLU A 133 -19.28 67.04 -31.74
N GLU A 134 -18.14 67.35 -32.37
CA GLU A 134 -17.09 66.37 -32.66
C GLU A 134 -16.54 65.74 -31.38
N LEU A 135 -16.22 66.57 -30.37
CA LEU A 135 -15.74 66.10 -29.06
C LEU A 135 -16.80 65.25 -28.35
N LYS A 136 -18.09 65.64 -28.38
CA LYS A 136 -19.19 64.84 -27.82
C LYS A 136 -19.30 63.48 -28.48
N THR A 137 -19.14 63.42 -29.81
CA THR A 137 -19.19 62.16 -30.56
C THR A 137 -18.03 61.24 -30.16
N ALA A 138 -16.81 61.79 -30.07
CA ALA A 138 -15.64 61.07 -29.59
C ALA A 138 -15.81 60.58 -28.14
N LEU A 139 -16.35 61.43 -27.25
CA LEU A 139 -16.61 61.12 -25.85
C LEU A 139 -17.61 59.96 -25.70
N LYS A 140 -18.69 59.96 -26.46
CA LYS A 140 -19.66 58.85 -26.49
C LYS A 140 -19.01 57.54 -26.94
N SER A 141 -18.19 57.59 -28.00
CA SER A 141 -17.42 56.43 -28.49
C SER A 141 -16.48 55.87 -27.41
N LEU A 142 -15.77 56.74 -26.69
CA LEU A 142 -14.89 56.32 -25.58
C LEU A 142 -15.69 55.73 -24.41
N GLN A 143 -16.84 56.31 -24.05
CA GLN A 143 -17.73 55.77 -23.01
C GLN A 143 -18.24 54.36 -23.37
N GLU A 144 -18.60 54.13 -24.64
CA GLU A 144 -19.00 52.80 -25.13
C GLU A 144 -17.82 51.80 -25.07
N LYS A 145 -16.61 52.23 -25.46
CA LYS A 145 -15.39 51.41 -25.31
C LYS A 145 -15.08 51.08 -23.85
N LEU A 146 -15.22 52.04 -22.94
CA LEU A 146 -15.02 51.83 -21.50
C LEU A 146 -15.96 50.73 -20.98
N LYS A 147 -17.26 50.83 -21.31
CA LYS A 147 -18.27 49.82 -20.95
C LYS A 147 -17.94 48.44 -21.54
N HIS A 148 -17.43 48.39 -22.76
CA HIS A 148 -16.98 47.14 -23.38
C HIS A 148 -15.82 46.51 -22.58
N LYS A 149 -14.80 47.29 -22.24
CA LYS A 149 -13.64 46.81 -21.46
C LYS A 149 -14.03 46.37 -20.04
N GLU A 150 -14.95 47.08 -19.39
CA GLU A 150 -15.51 46.66 -18.10
C GLU A 150 -16.26 45.32 -18.19
N LYS A 151 -17.00 45.08 -19.28
CA LYS A 151 -17.65 43.79 -19.53
C LYS A 151 -16.61 42.66 -19.70
N MET A 152 -15.58 42.88 -20.52
CA MET A 152 -14.49 41.92 -20.71
C MET A 152 -13.74 41.62 -19.41
N LYS A 153 -13.47 42.65 -18.59
CA LYS A 153 -12.91 42.49 -17.24
C LYS A 153 -13.75 41.51 -16.41
N GLY A 154 -15.07 41.70 -16.40
CA GLY A 154 -16.00 40.81 -15.71
C GLY A 154 -15.98 39.36 -16.23
N GLU A 155 -15.75 39.15 -17.53
CA GLU A 155 -15.58 37.83 -18.13
C GLU A 155 -14.26 37.14 -17.71
N PHE A 156 -13.16 37.90 -17.62
CA PHE A 156 -11.91 37.38 -17.08
C PHE A 156 -12.04 36.98 -15.60
N GLU A 157 -12.69 37.81 -14.77
CA GLU A 157 -12.97 37.48 -13.37
C GLU A 157 -13.84 36.23 -13.23
N LYS A 158 -14.86 36.06 -14.07
CA LYS A 158 -15.67 34.83 -14.14
C LYS A 158 -14.80 33.62 -14.49
N THR A 159 -13.88 33.78 -15.42
CA THR A 159 -13.00 32.68 -15.84
C THR A 159 -12.03 32.27 -14.73
N VAL A 160 -11.47 33.22 -13.97
CA VAL A 160 -10.65 32.92 -12.77
C VAL A 160 -11.45 32.10 -11.74
N ARG A 161 -12.70 32.50 -11.46
CA ARG A 161 -13.59 31.72 -10.57
C ARG A 161 -13.89 30.33 -11.14
N HIS A 162 -14.07 30.22 -12.45
CA HIS A 162 -14.31 28.94 -13.11
C HIS A 162 -13.10 28.00 -13.01
N ILE A 163 -11.88 28.49 -13.29
CA ILE A 163 -10.62 27.72 -13.15
C ILE A 163 -10.51 27.12 -11.75
N LYS A 164 -10.74 27.93 -10.70
CA LYS A 164 -10.72 27.46 -9.31
C LYS A 164 -11.74 26.36 -9.04
N SER A 165 -13.01 26.59 -9.41
CA SER A 165 -14.07 25.60 -9.17
C SER A 165 -13.89 24.32 -10.00
N GLN A 166 -13.32 24.42 -11.21
CA GLN A 166 -12.96 23.29 -12.06
C GLN A 166 -11.81 22.48 -11.45
N ALA A 167 -10.78 23.13 -10.91
CA ALA A 167 -9.68 22.49 -10.20
C ALA A 167 -10.19 21.76 -8.95
N GLU A 168 -10.98 22.42 -8.09
CA GLU A 168 -11.57 21.80 -6.89
C GLU A 168 -12.49 20.61 -7.22
N ARG A 169 -13.26 20.70 -8.31
CA ARG A 169 -14.09 19.57 -8.80
C ARG A 169 -13.20 18.41 -9.28
N THR A 170 -12.16 18.72 -10.05
CA THR A 170 -11.23 17.71 -10.58
C THR A 170 -10.46 17.04 -9.45
N GLU A 171 -9.97 17.79 -8.46
CA GLU A 171 -9.31 17.26 -7.26
C GLU A 171 -10.23 16.29 -6.52
N ARG A 172 -11.50 16.65 -6.28
CA ARG A 172 -12.48 15.75 -5.66
C ARG A 172 -12.69 14.46 -6.47
N GLN A 173 -12.75 14.57 -7.80
CA GLN A 173 -12.91 13.39 -8.67
C GLN A 173 -11.67 12.49 -8.65
N ILE A 174 -10.46 13.05 -8.61
CA ILE A 174 -9.21 12.30 -8.44
C ILE A 174 -9.27 11.52 -7.12
N LYS A 175 -9.53 12.20 -6.00
CA LYS A 175 -9.63 11.57 -4.67
C LYS A 175 -10.64 10.42 -4.64
N GLN A 176 -11.79 10.60 -5.26
CA GLN A 176 -12.81 9.55 -5.37
C GLN A 176 -12.35 8.33 -6.19
N GLN A 177 -11.50 8.50 -7.21
CA GLN A 177 -10.97 7.36 -7.98
C GLN A 177 -9.88 6.62 -7.19
N PHE A 178 -9.00 7.34 -6.49
CA PHE A 178 -8.00 6.73 -5.61
C PHE A 178 -8.64 6.01 -4.43
N GLU A 179 -9.68 6.57 -3.81
CA GLU A 179 -10.40 5.91 -2.72
C GLU A 179 -10.99 4.56 -3.14
N LYS A 180 -11.46 4.43 -4.38
CA LYS A 180 -11.93 3.13 -4.92
C LYS A 180 -10.81 2.11 -5.04
N LEU A 181 -9.60 2.54 -5.41
CA LEU A 181 -8.43 1.67 -5.46
C LEU A 181 -7.99 1.25 -4.04
N HIS A 182 -8.01 2.19 -3.10
CA HIS A 182 -7.76 1.89 -1.68
C HIS A 182 -8.81 0.90 -1.14
N GLN A 183 -10.09 1.09 -1.43
CA GLN A 183 -11.13 0.15 -1.00
C GLN A 183 -10.90 -1.26 -1.57
N PHE A 184 -10.56 -1.36 -2.85
CA PHE A 184 -10.21 -2.65 -3.46
C PHE A 184 -9.05 -3.35 -2.72
N LEU A 185 -8.00 -2.63 -2.36
CA LEU A 185 -6.89 -3.20 -1.61
C LEU A 185 -7.32 -3.67 -0.21
N ARG A 186 -8.15 -2.88 0.50
CA ARG A 186 -8.69 -3.29 1.81
C ARG A 186 -9.55 -4.55 1.71
N ASP A 187 -10.41 -4.63 0.70
CA ASP A 187 -11.27 -5.80 0.47
C ASP A 187 -10.43 -7.07 0.16
N GLU A 188 -9.38 -6.93 -0.65
CA GLU A 188 -8.46 -8.03 -0.97
C GLU A 188 -7.61 -8.45 0.24
N GLU A 189 -7.16 -7.49 1.05
CA GLU A 189 -6.44 -7.75 2.30
C GLU A 189 -7.32 -8.52 3.28
N GLU A 190 -8.54 -8.03 3.54
CA GLU A 190 -9.50 -8.67 4.44
C GLU A 190 -9.85 -10.09 3.97
N ALA A 191 -10.09 -10.29 2.68
CA ALA A 191 -10.36 -11.61 2.12
C ALA A 191 -9.16 -12.56 2.30
N THR A 192 -7.94 -12.07 2.11
CA THR A 192 -6.72 -12.87 2.26
C THR A 192 -6.47 -13.25 3.73
N ILE A 193 -6.65 -12.31 4.66
CA ILE A 193 -6.52 -12.56 6.11
C ILE A 193 -7.62 -13.50 6.61
N THR A 194 -8.86 -13.34 6.13
CA THR A 194 -9.97 -14.23 6.49
C THR A 194 -9.67 -15.67 6.06
N ALA A 195 -9.23 -15.86 4.82
CA ALA A 195 -8.83 -17.18 4.33
C ALA A 195 -7.65 -17.79 5.12
N LEU A 196 -6.73 -16.97 5.65
CA LEU A 196 -5.64 -17.43 6.51
C LEU A 196 -6.16 -17.90 7.87
N ARG A 197 -7.09 -17.15 8.48
CA ARG A 197 -7.69 -17.50 9.78
C ARG A 197 -8.56 -18.75 9.67
N GLU A 198 -9.26 -18.94 8.56
CA GLU A 198 -10.00 -20.17 8.27
C GLU A 198 -9.07 -21.39 8.19
N GLU A 199 -7.93 -21.26 7.49
CA GLU A 199 -6.92 -22.33 7.43
C GLU A 199 -6.31 -22.60 8.82
N GLU A 200 -5.98 -21.55 9.58
CA GLU A 200 -5.47 -21.67 10.95
C GLU A 200 -6.42 -22.47 11.85
N GLU A 201 -7.72 -22.16 11.84
CA GLU A 201 -8.71 -22.85 12.64
C GLU A 201 -8.86 -24.31 12.20
N GLN A 202 -8.88 -24.57 10.88
CA GLN A 202 -8.92 -25.92 10.34
C GLN A 202 -7.70 -26.75 10.80
N LYS A 203 -6.49 -26.20 10.72
CA LYS A 203 -5.26 -26.90 11.13
C LYS A 203 -5.22 -27.14 12.64
N LYS A 204 -5.65 -26.16 13.46
CA LYS A 204 -5.76 -26.32 14.92
C LYS A 204 -6.75 -27.41 15.29
N GLN A 205 -7.93 -27.43 14.68
CA GLN A 205 -8.96 -28.42 14.98
C GLN A 205 -8.48 -29.84 14.63
N MET A 206 -7.85 -30.03 13.47
CA MET A 206 -7.23 -31.30 13.09
C MET A 206 -6.19 -31.77 14.13
N MET A 207 -5.31 -30.87 14.59
CA MET A 207 -4.31 -31.21 15.60
C MET A 207 -4.93 -31.47 16.98
N LYS A 208 -6.02 -30.80 17.33
CA LYS A 208 -6.78 -31.04 18.55
C LYS A 208 -7.39 -32.45 18.57
N GLU A 209 -7.99 -32.87 17.46
CA GLU A 209 -8.52 -34.24 17.32
C GLU A 209 -7.41 -35.30 17.47
N LYS A 210 -6.23 -35.06 16.88
CA LYS A 210 -5.06 -35.93 17.05
C LYS A 210 -4.54 -35.96 18.49
N LEU A 211 -4.60 -34.84 19.20
CA LEU A 211 -4.23 -34.76 20.60
C LEU A 211 -5.20 -35.55 21.48
N GLU A 212 -6.50 -35.46 21.22
CA GLU A 212 -7.53 -36.25 21.91
C GLU A 212 -7.38 -37.76 21.63
N GLU A 213 -7.10 -38.14 20.38
CA GLU A 213 -6.78 -39.53 20.00
C GLU A 213 -5.56 -40.05 20.76
N MET A 214 -4.47 -39.29 20.78
CA MET A 214 -3.24 -39.63 21.52
C MET A 214 -3.49 -39.75 23.03
N ASN A 215 -4.28 -38.86 23.62
CA ASN A 215 -4.65 -38.94 25.04
C ASN A 215 -5.46 -40.21 25.36
N ARG A 216 -6.35 -40.64 24.45
CA ARG A 216 -7.08 -41.92 24.62
C ARG A 216 -6.12 -43.10 24.57
N HIS A 217 -5.14 -43.10 23.67
CA HIS A 217 -4.11 -44.15 23.57
C HIS A 217 -3.23 -44.20 24.82
N ILE A 218 -2.77 -43.05 25.32
CA ILE A 218 -1.98 -42.94 26.56
C ILE A 218 -2.78 -43.52 27.73
N SER A 219 -4.05 -43.14 27.89
CA SER A 219 -4.91 -43.66 28.97
C SER A 219 -5.12 -45.17 28.86
N ALA A 220 -5.39 -45.70 27.66
CA ALA A 220 -5.59 -47.13 27.43
C ALA A 220 -4.32 -47.95 27.73
N LEU A 221 -3.15 -47.48 27.27
CA LEU A 221 -1.86 -48.11 27.57
C LEU A 221 -1.55 -48.05 29.07
N SER A 222 -1.80 -46.91 29.71
CA SER A 222 -1.59 -46.74 31.16
C SER A 222 -2.45 -47.70 31.97
N HIS A 223 -3.73 -47.87 31.60
CA HIS A 223 -4.61 -48.86 32.22
C HIS A 223 -4.11 -50.29 31.99
N THR A 224 -3.67 -50.62 30.78
CA THR A 224 -3.14 -51.96 30.47
C THR A 224 -1.87 -52.28 31.26
N ILE A 225 -0.94 -51.32 31.35
CA ILE A 225 0.28 -51.43 32.17
C ILE A 225 -0.09 -51.66 33.63
N LYS A 226 -1.02 -50.87 34.17
CA LYS A 226 -1.48 -51.02 35.56
C LYS A 226 -2.12 -52.40 35.81
N ASP A 227 -2.98 -52.86 34.91
CA ASP A 227 -3.62 -54.18 35.01
C ASP A 227 -2.57 -55.31 35.00
N MET A 228 -1.54 -55.21 34.16
CA MET A 228 -0.41 -56.15 34.12
C MET A 228 0.41 -56.12 35.41
N GLU A 229 0.75 -54.93 35.92
CA GLU A 229 1.49 -54.77 37.18
C GLU A 229 0.70 -55.32 38.38
N GLU A 230 -0.62 -55.18 38.40
CA GLU A 230 -1.49 -55.79 39.40
C GLU A 230 -1.54 -57.31 39.26
N MET A 231 -1.64 -57.83 38.04
CA MET A 231 -1.57 -59.27 37.76
C MET A 231 -0.24 -59.87 38.23
N MET A 232 0.87 -59.18 38.03
CA MET A 232 2.19 -59.62 38.49
C MET A 232 2.31 -59.74 40.02
N LYS A 233 1.47 -59.02 40.77
CA LYS A 233 1.39 -59.06 42.23
C LYS A 233 0.39 -60.10 42.75
N ALA A 234 -0.39 -60.72 41.88
CA ALA A 234 -1.35 -61.75 42.25
C ALA A 234 -0.64 -63.05 42.67
N SER A 235 -1.34 -63.91 43.41
CA SER A 235 -0.85 -65.26 43.71
C SER A 235 -0.68 -66.08 42.43
N ASP A 236 0.18 -67.10 42.48
CA ASP A 236 0.59 -67.86 41.30
C ASP A 236 -0.59 -68.57 40.59
N VAL A 237 -1.56 -69.09 41.33
CA VAL A 237 -2.78 -69.68 40.75
C VAL A 237 -3.70 -68.63 40.13
N CYS A 238 -3.86 -67.47 40.76
CA CYS A 238 -4.66 -66.37 40.21
C CYS A 238 -4.02 -65.79 38.94
N PHE A 239 -2.69 -65.63 38.94
CA PHE A 239 -1.90 -65.22 37.78
C PHE A 239 -2.12 -66.16 36.59
N LEU A 240 -1.99 -67.48 36.80
CA LEU A 240 -2.15 -68.47 35.73
C LEU A 240 -3.56 -68.53 35.14
N LYS A 241 -4.60 -68.25 35.93
CA LYS A 241 -5.99 -68.19 35.44
C LYS A 241 -6.26 -66.96 34.55
N GLU A 242 -5.68 -65.82 34.91
CA GLU A 242 -5.93 -64.55 34.22
C GLU A 242 -4.95 -64.28 33.06
N PHE A 243 -3.80 -64.98 33.04
CA PHE A 243 -2.74 -64.78 32.04
C PHE A 243 -3.20 -64.95 30.58
N PRO A 244 -3.94 -66.02 30.20
CA PRO A 244 -4.38 -66.18 28.80
C PRO A 244 -5.30 -65.04 28.33
N VAL A 245 -6.23 -64.61 29.18
CA VAL A 245 -7.19 -63.53 28.88
C VAL A 245 -6.48 -62.18 28.75
N SER A 246 -5.47 -61.94 29.59
CA SER A 246 -4.69 -60.70 29.50
C SER A 246 -3.78 -60.67 28.28
N MET A 247 -3.14 -61.78 27.92
CA MET A 247 -2.31 -61.87 26.71
C MET A 247 -3.10 -61.71 25.41
N GLU A 248 -4.35 -62.15 25.37
CA GLU A 248 -5.26 -61.86 24.24
C GLU A 248 -5.55 -60.35 24.11
N ARG A 249 -5.71 -59.64 25.23
CA ARG A 249 -5.86 -58.16 25.25
C ARG A 249 -4.59 -57.45 24.81
N VAL A 250 -3.40 -57.98 25.12
CA VAL A 250 -2.11 -57.44 24.63
C VAL A 250 -2.06 -57.45 23.10
N GLN A 251 -2.51 -58.55 22.48
CA GLN A 251 -2.54 -58.67 21.03
C GLN A 251 -3.52 -57.68 20.40
N ILE A 252 -4.70 -57.47 21.01
CA ILE A 252 -5.72 -56.53 20.51
C ILE A 252 -5.28 -55.06 20.66
N SER A 253 -4.56 -54.70 21.73
CA SER A 253 -4.07 -53.34 22.00
C SER A 253 -2.87 -52.90 21.14
N SER A 254 -2.46 -53.71 20.17
CA SER A 254 -1.30 -53.46 19.29
C SER A 254 -1.58 -52.48 18.13
N GLN A 255 -2.44 -51.48 18.33
CA GLN A 255 -2.79 -50.51 17.29
C GLN A 255 -1.58 -49.65 16.87
N PRO A 256 -1.51 -49.20 15.61
CA PRO A 256 -0.47 -48.26 15.18
C PRO A 256 -0.60 -46.93 15.92
N ASP A 257 0.53 -46.37 16.36
CA ASP A 257 0.53 -45.08 17.04
C ASP A 257 0.08 -43.96 16.07
N PRO A 258 -0.70 -42.97 16.54
CA PRO A 258 -1.13 -41.86 15.71
C PRO A 258 0.07 -41.07 15.18
N GLN A 259 0.19 -40.96 13.86
CA GLN A 259 1.26 -40.22 13.21
C GLN A 259 0.90 -38.73 13.05
N THR A 260 1.94 -37.90 12.90
CA THR A 260 1.76 -36.49 12.52
C THR A 260 1.10 -36.41 11.14
N PRO A 261 -0.06 -35.75 11.00
CA PRO A 261 -0.73 -35.65 9.72
C PRO A 261 0.09 -34.80 8.75
N SER A 262 0.11 -35.22 7.47
CA SER A 262 0.66 -34.40 6.39
C SER A 262 -0.15 -33.11 6.24
N GLY A 263 0.56 -32.00 5.96
CA GLY A 263 -0.07 -30.69 5.81
C GLY A 263 -0.66 -30.13 7.11
N ALA A 264 -0.08 -30.46 8.27
CA ALA A 264 -0.54 -29.93 9.56
C ALA A 264 -0.31 -28.41 9.74
N LEU A 265 0.64 -27.84 9.00
CA LEU A 265 1.07 -26.45 9.13
C LEU A 265 0.35 -25.52 8.14
N ILE A 266 0.47 -24.21 8.37
CA ILE A 266 -0.07 -23.19 7.46
C ILE A 266 0.73 -23.22 6.17
N HIS A 267 0.04 -23.28 5.02
CA HIS A 267 0.66 -23.20 3.70
C HIS A 267 0.98 -21.74 3.35
N VAL A 268 1.96 -21.15 4.02
CA VAL A 268 2.39 -19.74 3.89
C VAL A 268 2.52 -19.25 2.43
N PRO A 269 3.12 -20.01 1.49
CA PRO A 269 3.23 -19.59 0.09
C PRO A 269 1.89 -19.28 -0.58
N ARG A 270 0.80 -19.90 -0.13
CA ARG A 270 -0.55 -19.63 -0.64
C ARG A 270 -0.96 -18.18 -0.42
N TYR A 271 -0.49 -17.55 0.64
CA TYR A 271 -0.87 -16.19 1.03
C TYR A 271 0.16 -15.15 0.62
N LEU A 272 1.45 -15.45 0.77
CA LEU A 272 2.52 -14.48 0.48
C LEU A 272 3.14 -14.64 -0.91
N GLY A 273 3.11 -15.85 -1.47
CA GLY A 273 3.72 -16.15 -2.77
C GLY A 273 3.16 -15.24 -3.86
N ASN A 274 4.04 -14.40 -4.43
CA ASN A 274 3.68 -13.40 -5.45
C ASN A 274 2.44 -12.55 -5.07
N LEU A 275 2.20 -12.29 -3.78
CA LEU A 275 0.98 -11.59 -3.32
C LEU A 275 0.76 -10.24 -4.02
N PRO A 276 1.73 -9.30 -4.06
CA PRO A 276 1.55 -8.04 -4.77
C PRO A 276 1.20 -8.24 -6.25
N PHE A 277 1.82 -9.21 -6.93
CA PHE A 277 1.54 -9.52 -8.33
C PHE A 277 0.15 -10.13 -8.55
N ARG A 278 -0.35 -10.96 -7.62
CA ARG A 278 -1.71 -11.52 -7.68
C ARG A 278 -2.77 -10.44 -7.47
N VAL A 279 -2.59 -9.58 -6.46
CA VAL A 279 -3.45 -8.42 -6.21
C VAL A 279 -3.45 -7.51 -7.41
N TRP A 280 -2.26 -7.27 -7.99
CA TRP A 280 -2.12 -6.56 -9.23
C TRP A 280 -3.03 -7.25 -10.27
N LYS A 281 -2.75 -8.49 -10.69
CA LYS A 281 -3.50 -9.18 -11.75
C LYS A 281 -5.04 -9.12 -11.56
N ARG A 282 -5.55 -9.18 -10.33
CA ARG A 282 -6.98 -9.01 -10.01
C ARG A 282 -7.48 -7.58 -10.25
N CYS A 283 -6.73 -6.55 -9.88
CA CYS A 283 -7.04 -5.17 -10.20
C CYS A 283 -7.16 -4.94 -11.74
N ARG A 284 -6.34 -5.64 -12.56
CA ARG A 284 -6.47 -5.65 -14.03
C ARG A 284 -7.83 -6.12 -14.49
N THR A 285 -8.29 -7.24 -13.93
CA THR A 285 -9.57 -7.85 -14.31
C THR A 285 -10.74 -7.00 -13.85
N SER A 286 -10.68 -6.44 -12.65
CA SER A 286 -11.70 -5.53 -12.12
C SER A 286 -11.83 -4.24 -12.93
N SER A 287 -10.71 -3.70 -13.43
CA SER A 287 -10.70 -2.52 -14.33
C SER A 287 -11.40 -2.79 -15.68
N ARG A 288 -11.48 -4.05 -16.14
CA ARG A 288 -12.21 -4.46 -17.34
C ARG A 288 -13.69 -4.79 -17.09
N THR A 289 -14.11 -5.02 -15.85
CA THR A 289 -15.46 -5.46 -15.49
C THR A 289 -16.02 -4.68 -14.30
N PHE A 290 -15.92 -3.35 -14.37
CA PHE A 290 -16.03 -2.42 -13.23
C PHE A 290 -17.39 -2.37 -12.50
N TRP A 291 -18.41 -3.16 -12.87
CA TRP A 291 -19.61 -3.33 -12.02
C TRP A 291 -20.22 -4.73 -12.13
N ARG A 292 -20.01 -5.57 -11.10
CA ARG A 292 -20.97 -6.62 -10.70
C ARG A 292 -20.73 -7.00 -9.24
N THR A 293 -21.55 -6.45 -8.37
CA THR A 293 -21.74 -6.93 -6.99
C THR A 293 -22.47 -8.28 -7.01
N LYS A 294 -22.07 -9.19 -6.13
CA LYS A 294 -22.96 -10.24 -5.63
C LYS A 294 -22.78 -10.43 -4.12
N LYS A 295 -23.84 -10.09 -3.38
CA LYS A 295 -24.20 -10.73 -2.11
C LYS A 295 -25.04 -11.96 -2.45
N THR A 296 -24.70 -13.11 -1.86
CA THR A 296 -25.67 -14.15 -1.46
C THR A 296 -25.04 -15.01 -0.36
N GLN A 297 -25.70 -15.09 0.80
CA GLN A 297 -25.46 -16.12 1.82
C GLN A 297 -26.30 -17.35 1.46
N GLU A 298 -25.70 -18.32 0.78
CA GLU A 298 -26.31 -19.64 0.55
C GLU A 298 -25.25 -20.75 0.53
N CYS A 299 -25.60 -21.92 1.07
CA CYS A 299 -24.76 -23.12 1.11
C CYS A 299 -24.34 -23.56 -0.32
N PRO A 300 -23.04 -23.74 -0.61
CA PRO A 300 -22.53 -23.98 -1.97
C PRO A 300 -22.82 -25.38 -2.53
N VAL A 301 -23.54 -26.25 -1.80
CA VAL A 301 -23.96 -27.56 -2.31
C VAL A 301 -25.48 -27.66 -2.51
N CYS A 302 -26.32 -27.04 -1.66
CA CYS A 302 -27.77 -27.28 -1.74
C CYS A 302 -28.70 -26.08 -1.41
N ARG A 303 -28.16 -24.87 -1.19
CA ARG A 303 -28.94 -23.61 -1.08
C ARG A 303 -30.16 -23.61 -0.12
N ARG A 304 -30.10 -24.24 1.07
CA ARG A 304 -31.09 -24.06 2.18
C ARG A 304 -30.44 -23.62 3.50
N ARG A 305 -31.16 -22.86 4.34
CA ARG A 305 -30.84 -22.60 5.76
C ARG A 305 -31.24 -23.79 6.64
N SER A 306 -30.36 -24.21 7.55
CA SER A 306 -30.51 -25.38 8.43
C SER A 306 -31.39 -25.09 9.65
N SER A 307 -32.03 -26.12 10.19
CA SER A 307 -32.93 -26.09 11.35
C SER A 307 -32.76 -27.33 12.24
N ARG A 308 -31.63 -27.45 12.97
CA ARG A 308 -31.45 -28.21 14.24
C ARG A 308 -29.97 -28.30 14.67
N ASP A 309 -29.73 -28.24 15.98
CA ASP A 309 -28.41 -27.98 16.57
C ASP A 309 -27.64 -29.19 17.15
N GLN A 310 -28.17 -30.42 17.26
CA GLN A 310 -27.39 -31.59 17.75
C GLN A 310 -27.91 -32.96 17.28
N PRO A 311 -27.04 -33.97 17.05
CA PRO A 311 -27.43 -35.37 16.83
C PRO A 311 -27.67 -36.14 18.15
N PRO A 312 -28.54 -37.17 18.18
CA PRO A 312 -28.93 -37.85 19.41
C PRO A 312 -27.90 -38.86 19.89
N VAL A 313 -27.74 -38.94 21.21
CA VAL A 313 -26.85 -39.86 21.92
C VAL A 313 -27.56 -41.19 22.19
N ASN A 314 -26.88 -42.31 21.88
CA ASN A 314 -27.35 -43.66 22.17
C ASN A 314 -27.16 -43.98 23.67
N LEU A 315 -28.23 -43.86 24.44
CA LEU A 315 -28.26 -44.12 25.90
C LEU A 315 -28.28 -45.61 26.26
N ALA A 316 -28.53 -46.52 25.31
CA ALA A 316 -28.57 -47.96 25.57
C ALA A 316 -27.16 -48.56 25.75
N LEU A 317 -26.18 -48.03 25.02
CA LEU A 317 -24.79 -48.49 25.11
C LEU A 317 -24.10 -48.00 26.39
N ARG A 318 -24.47 -46.81 26.89
CA ARG A 318 -23.93 -46.25 28.15
C ARG A 318 -24.30 -47.11 29.37
N ASN A 319 -25.55 -47.57 29.42
CA ASN A 319 -26.06 -48.36 30.55
C ASN A 319 -25.49 -49.80 30.57
N LEU A 320 -25.10 -50.35 29.41
CA LEU A 320 -24.45 -51.67 29.28
C LEU A 320 -22.98 -51.65 29.73
N CYS A 321 -22.26 -50.55 29.48
CA CYS A 321 -20.88 -50.37 29.95
C CYS A 321 -20.81 -50.10 31.47
N GLU A 322 -21.81 -49.41 32.03
CA GLU A 322 -21.89 -49.13 33.48
C GLU A 322 -22.26 -50.38 34.31
N SER A 323 -23.03 -51.34 33.76
CA SER A 323 -23.30 -52.62 34.43
C SER A 323 -22.09 -53.55 34.46
N PHE A 324 -21.25 -53.53 33.42
CA PHE A 324 -20.04 -54.37 33.33
C PHE A 324 -18.91 -53.90 34.27
N LEU A 325 -18.88 -52.61 34.61
CA LEU A 325 -17.90 -52.05 35.55
C LEU A 325 -18.27 -52.27 37.03
N LYS A 326 -19.56 -52.44 37.35
CA LYS A 326 -20.03 -52.71 38.73
C LYS A 326 -19.74 -54.15 39.19
N GLU A 327 -19.82 -55.15 38.31
CA GLU A 327 -19.52 -56.56 38.67
C GLU A 327 -18.04 -56.82 39.01
N ARG A 328 -17.12 -55.96 38.54
CA ARG A 328 -15.67 -56.18 38.69
C ARG A 328 -15.13 -55.83 40.09
N ASN A 329 -15.83 -54.96 40.84
CA ASN A 329 -15.35 -54.47 42.15
C ASN A 329 -15.78 -55.32 43.36
N GLU A 330 -16.60 -56.37 43.19
CA GLU A 330 -17.04 -57.23 44.31
C GLU A 330 -16.29 -58.57 44.41
N ARG A 331 -15.31 -58.86 43.54
CA ARG A 331 -14.54 -60.13 43.57
C ARG A 331 -13.09 -60.01 44.06
N ARG A 332 -12.75 -58.97 44.82
CA ARG A 332 -11.42 -58.84 45.44
C ARG A 332 -11.53 -58.69 46.96
N SER A 333 -11.99 -59.75 47.64
CA SER A 333 -11.60 -60.02 49.03
C SER A 333 -12.03 -61.42 49.44
N SER A 334 -11.19 -62.41 49.18
CA SER A 334 -11.23 -63.71 49.84
C SER A 334 -9.89 -64.39 49.56
N GLY A 335 -8.96 -64.27 50.52
CA GLY A 335 -7.85 -65.21 50.64
C GLY A 335 -8.43 -66.54 51.08
N SER A 336 -8.89 -67.34 50.12
CA SER A 336 -9.24 -68.74 50.33
C SER A 336 -8.11 -69.61 49.77
N GLU A 337 -7.72 -70.63 50.53
CA GLU A 337 -6.66 -71.55 50.12
C GLU A 337 -6.93 -72.10 48.71
N GLU A 338 -5.90 -72.13 47.87
CA GLU A 338 -5.97 -72.45 46.45
C GLU A 338 -6.14 -73.97 46.23
N ILE A 339 -7.32 -74.47 46.58
CA ILE A 339 -7.70 -75.87 46.49
C ILE A 339 -8.53 -76.15 45.22
N CYS A 340 -8.39 -77.36 44.69
CA CYS A 340 -9.17 -77.86 43.58
C CYS A 340 -10.65 -77.99 43.99
N SER A 341 -11.58 -77.39 43.25
CA SER A 341 -13.01 -77.45 43.56
C SER A 341 -13.61 -78.85 43.51
N LEU A 342 -12.96 -79.80 42.84
CA LEU A 342 -13.42 -81.19 42.70
C LEU A 342 -12.83 -82.12 43.77
N HIS A 343 -11.62 -81.83 44.25
CA HIS A 343 -10.86 -82.76 45.09
C HIS A 343 -10.43 -82.14 46.44
N SER A 344 -10.71 -80.86 46.67
CA SER A 344 -10.27 -80.08 47.83
C SER A 344 -8.76 -80.13 48.10
N GLU A 345 -7.97 -80.50 47.09
CA GLU A 345 -6.52 -80.68 47.14
C GLU A 345 -5.78 -79.46 46.58
N LYS A 346 -4.59 -79.17 47.12
CA LYS A 346 -3.79 -78.01 46.67
C LYS A 346 -3.44 -78.12 45.19
N LEU A 347 -3.66 -77.04 44.45
CA LEU A 347 -3.25 -76.93 43.05
C LEU A 347 -1.71 -76.82 43.00
N LYS A 348 -1.06 -77.77 42.34
CA LYS A 348 0.43 -77.86 42.27
C LYS A 348 0.96 -78.00 40.85
N LEU A 349 0.12 -78.43 39.91
CA LEU A 349 0.47 -78.72 38.53
C LEU A 349 -0.33 -77.81 37.60
N PHE A 350 0.19 -77.53 36.41
CA PHE A 350 -0.49 -76.81 35.35
C PHE A 350 -0.61 -77.71 34.12
N CYS A 351 -1.83 -77.89 33.62
CA CYS A 351 -2.09 -78.64 32.38
C CYS A 351 -1.85 -77.72 31.18
N LEU A 352 -0.98 -78.12 30.26
CA LEU A 352 -0.58 -77.29 29.11
C LEU A 352 -1.66 -77.21 28.03
N GLU A 353 -2.41 -78.29 27.83
CA GLU A 353 -3.48 -78.39 26.83
C GLU A 353 -4.72 -77.60 27.26
N ASP A 354 -5.16 -77.77 28.51
CA ASP A 354 -6.35 -77.08 29.05
C ASP A 354 -6.04 -75.68 29.63
N LYS A 355 -4.76 -75.30 29.67
CA LYS A 355 -4.26 -74.01 30.17
C LYS A 355 -4.81 -73.62 31.56
N GLN A 356 -4.88 -74.58 32.48
CA GLN A 356 -5.43 -74.37 33.83
C GLN A 356 -4.61 -75.07 34.93
N PRO A 357 -4.57 -74.49 36.15
CA PRO A 357 -3.96 -75.13 37.31
C PRO A 357 -4.83 -76.29 37.80
N VAL A 358 -4.20 -77.42 38.12
CA VAL A 358 -4.83 -78.67 38.55
C VAL A 358 -4.15 -79.22 39.81
N CYS A 359 -4.88 -80.01 40.59
CA CYS A 359 -4.28 -80.77 41.71
C CYS A 359 -3.71 -82.09 41.22
N VAL A 360 -2.92 -82.74 42.07
CA VAL A 360 -2.29 -84.04 41.77
C VAL A 360 -3.30 -85.16 41.49
N VAL A 361 -4.53 -85.04 41.98
CA VAL A 361 -5.61 -86.01 41.74
C VAL A 361 -6.21 -85.84 40.34
N CYS A 362 -6.34 -84.59 39.84
CA CYS A 362 -6.82 -84.32 38.48
C CYS A 362 -5.89 -84.88 37.40
N MET A 363 -4.58 -84.98 37.66
CA MET A 363 -3.58 -85.51 36.72
C MET A 363 -3.90 -86.95 36.27
N ASN A 364 -4.46 -87.76 37.18
CA ASN A 364 -4.81 -89.16 36.91
C ASN A 364 -6.29 -89.34 36.54
N SER A 365 -7.02 -88.25 36.32
CA SER A 365 -8.43 -88.30 35.92
C SER A 365 -8.55 -88.56 34.42
N GLN A 366 -9.60 -89.28 34.02
CA GLN A 366 -9.94 -89.51 32.60
C GLN A 366 -10.09 -88.20 31.80
N LYS A 367 -10.36 -87.08 32.47
CA LYS A 367 -10.51 -85.76 31.83
C LYS A 367 -9.20 -85.22 31.24
N HIS A 368 -8.05 -85.65 31.76
CA HIS A 368 -6.73 -85.19 31.31
C HIS A 368 -5.86 -86.34 30.77
N ASP A 369 -6.48 -87.39 30.25
CA ASP A 369 -5.76 -88.50 29.64
C ASP A 369 -4.87 -88.00 28.50
N ASN A 370 -3.58 -88.35 28.54
CA ASN A 370 -2.53 -87.91 27.60
C ASN A 370 -2.16 -86.42 27.63
N HIS A 371 -2.65 -85.62 28.58
CA HIS A 371 -2.24 -84.23 28.72
C HIS A 371 -0.86 -84.11 29.40
N LYS A 372 -0.13 -83.02 29.09
CA LYS A 372 1.17 -82.74 29.67
C LYS A 372 1.03 -81.75 30.83
N PHE A 373 1.72 -82.06 31.92
CA PHE A 373 1.70 -81.25 33.13
C PHE A 373 3.11 -80.72 33.44
N ARG A 374 3.16 -79.53 34.02
CA ARG A 374 4.36 -78.95 34.61
C ARG A 374 4.07 -78.43 36.02
N PRO A 375 5.06 -78.39 36.93
CA PRO A 375 4.91 -77.68 38.21
C PRO A 375 4.49 -76.22 37.98
N ILE A 376 3.60 -75.71 38.83
CA ILE A 376 3.11 -74.32 38.73
C ILE A 376 4.28 -73.32 38.76
N ASP A 377 5.27 -73.52 39.65
CA ASP A 377 6.41 -72.61 39.81
C ASP A 377 7.25 -72.46 38.53
N GLU A 378 7.38 -73.54 37.74
CA GLU A 378 8.10 -73.52 36.46
C GLU A 378 7.34 -72.75 35.37
N VAL A 379 6.02 -72.92 35.28
CA VAL A 379 5.17 -72.25 34.29
C VAL A 379 5.01 -70.77 34.62
N VAL A 380 4.80 -70.45 35.90
CA VAL A 380 4.69 -69.09 36.42
C VAL A 380 5.94 -68.28 36.11
N SER A 381 7.12 -68.85 36.33
CA SER A 381 8.39 -68.17 36.06
C SER A 381 8.52 -67.78 34.59
N SER A 382 8.22 -68.72 33.67
CA SER A 382 8.25 -68.48 32.23
C SER A 382 7.21 -67.44 31.78
N TYR A 383 5.97 -67.53 32.26
CA TYR A 383 4.89 -66.60 31.90
C TYR A 383 5.10 -65.21 32.49
N LYS A 384 5.65 -65.09 33.72
CA LYS A 384 6.06 -63.80 34.30
C LYS A 384 7.17 -63.16 33.48
N GLU A 385 8.11 -63.93 32.91
CA GLU A 385 9.14 -63.39 32.00
C GLU A 385 8.53 -62.85 30.69
N GLU A 386 7.59 -63.59 30.09
CA GLU A 386 6.86 -63.16 28.89
C GLU A 386 6.05 -61.88 29.15
N LEU A 387 5.31 -61.83 30.27
CA LEU A 387 4.55 -60.65 30.67
C LEU A 387 5.47 -59.45 30.94
N ASN A 388 6.63 -59.65 31.57
CA ASN A 388 7.62 -58.59 31.78
C ASN A 388 8.16 -58.03 30.45
N LYS A 389 8.40 -58.88 29.45
CA LYS A 389 8.81 -58.42 28.10
C LYS A 389 7.72 -57.57 27.46
N ALA A 390 6.46 -57.98 27.57
CA ALA A 390 5.31 -57.20 27.09
C ALA A 390 5.14 -55.87 27.85
N LEU A 391 5.26 -55.89 29.19
CA LEU A 391 5.17 -54.71 30.04
C LEU A 391 6.23 -53.67 29.68
N LYS A 392 7.49 -54.10 29.50
CA LYS A 392 8.58 -53.21 29.09
C LYS A 392 8.32 -52.57 27.73
N SER A 393 7.86 -53.36 26.75
CA SER A 393 7.46 -52.86 25.43
C SER A 393 6.35 -51.80 25.53
N PHE A 394 5.35 -52.02 26.39
CA PHE A 394 4.27 -51.04 26.61
C PHE A 394 4.73 -49.79 27.35
N GLN A 395 5.64 -49.90 28.32
CA GLN A 395 6.26 -48.74 28.98
C GLN A 395 7.05 -47.88 27.98
N GLU A 396 7.83 -48.51 27.09
CA GLU A 396 8.54 -47.81 26.01
C GLU A 396 7.57 -47.12 25.03
N LYS A 397 6.47 -47.78 24.66
CA LYS A 397 5.41 -47.17 23.84
C LYS A 397 4.69 -46.01 24.55
N LEU A 398 4.42 -46.12 25.84
CA LEU A 398 3.81 -45.05 26.62
C LEU A 398 4.70 -43.80 26.60
N GLN A 399 6.00 -43.96 26.85
CA GLN A 399 6.97 -42.86 26.77
C GLN A 399 7.04 -42.26 25.36
N HIS A 400 6.99 -43.10 24.32
CA HIS A 400 6.93 -42.64 22.94
C HIS A 400 5.68 -41.78 22.69
N ASN A 401 4.50 -42.23 23.14
CA ASN A 401 3.24 -41.53 22.96
C ASN A 401 3.17 -40.22 23.75
N GLU A 402 3.73 -40.17 24.96
CA GLU A 402 3.88 -38.92 25.72
C GLU A 402 4.79 -37.91 25.00
N LYS A 403 5.90 -38.38 24.42
CA LYS A 403 6.79 -37.53 23.61
C LYS A 403 6.06 -37.00 22.37
N MET A 404 5.34 -37.87 21.65
CA MET A 404 4.56 -37.49 20.46
C MET A 404 3.45 -36.49 20.80
N LYS A 405 2.76 -36.67 21.94
CA LYS A 405 1.80 -35.69 22.47
C LYS A 405 2.45 -34.31 22.64
N GLY A 406 3.65 -34.25 23.23
CA GLY A 406 4.40 -33.00 23.36
C GLY A 406 4.75 -32.35 22.02
N GLU A 407 5.06 -33.14 20.98
CA GLU A 407 5.29 -32.62 19.62
C GLU A 407 4.01 -32.09 18.96
N PHE A 408 2.85 -32.71 19.20
CA PHE A 408 1.55 -32.18 18.75
C PHE A 408 1.23 -30.84 19.40
N GLU A 409 1.47 -30.70 20.71
CA GLU A 409 1.27 -29.42 21.43
C GLU A 409 2.21 -28.31 20.92
N LYS A 410 3.47 -28.65 20.60
CA LYS A 410 4.40 -27.72 19.92
C LYS A 410 3.88 -27.33 18.54
N THR A 411 3.35 -28.27 17.78
CA THR A 411 2.78 -28.04 16.44
C THR A 411 1.59 -27.08 16.51
N VAL A 412 0.66 -27.26 17.46
CA VAL A 412 -0.48 -26.35 17.68
C VAL A 412 0.00 -24.92 17.98
N ARG A 413 0.99 -24.76 18.87
CA ARG A 413 1.58 -23.44 19.16
C ARG A 413 2.24 -22.83 17.93
N HIS A 414 2.92 -23.64 17.12
CA HIS A 414 3.57 -23.19 15.90
C HIS A 414 2.57 -22.77 14.82
N ILE A 415 1.47 -23.49 14.63
CA ILE A 415 0.39 -23.10 13.69
C ILE A 415 -0.09 -21.68 14.02
N LYS A 416 -0.34 -21.40 15.30
CA LYS A 416 -0.77 -20.06 15.75
C LYS A 416 0.29 -19.00 15.45
N SER A 417 1.55 -19.23 15.83
CA SER A 417 2.61 -18.22 15.61
C SER A 417 2.92 -18.02 14.13
N GLN A 418 2.84 -19.08 13.31
CA GLN A 418 3.01 -19.02 11.87
C GLN A 418 1.87 -18.24 11.20
N ALA A 419 0.61 -18.44 11.63
CA ALA A 419 -0.53 -17.66 11.16
C ALA A 419 -0.39 -16.18 11.52
N GLU A 420 -0.08 -15.86 12.78
CA GLU A 420 0.12 -14.47 13.22
C GLU A 420 1.27 -13.77 12.47
N HIS A 421 2.37 -14.48 12.22
CA HIS A 421 3.50 -13.95 11.45
C HIS A 421 3.12 -13.71 9.99
N THR A 422 2.42 -14.66 9.37
CA THR A 422 1.92 -14.55 7.99
C THR A 422 0.94 -13.39 7.86
N GLU A 423 0.01 -13.22 8.83
CA GLU A 423 -0.92 -12.08 8.86
C GLU A 423 -0.16 -10.74 8.91
N ARG A 424 0.89 -10.62 9.73
CA ARG A 424 1.73 -9.42 9.78
C ARG A 424 2.43 -9.14 8.44
N GLN A 425 2.96 -10.18 7.79
CA GLN A 425 3.62 -10.04 6.49
C GLN A 425 2.62 -9.64 5.39
N ILE A 426 1.40 -10.21 5.38
CA ILE A 426 0.33 -9.80 4.45
C ILE A 426 0.05 -8.31 4.61
N LYS A 427 -0.22 -7.85 5.84
CA LYS A 427 -0.48 -6.43 6.13
C LYS A 427 0.63 -5.51 5.64
N GLN A 428 1.89 -5.90 5.86
CA GLN A 428 3.04 -5.14 5.38
C GLN A 428 3.12 -5.06 3.85
N GLN A 429 2.74 -6.09 3.11
CA GLN A 429 2.72 -6.05 1.65
C GLN A 429 1.57 -5.17 1.12
N PHE A 430 0.40 -5.21 1.73
CA PHE A 430 -0.73 -4.33 1.37
C PHE A 430 -0.42 -2.86 1.69
N GLU A 431 0.26 -2.58 2.80
CA GLU A 431 0.65 -1.22 3.15
C GLU A 431 1.59 -0.60 2.11
N LYS A 432 2.50 -1.39 1.51
CA LYS A 432 3.35 -0.91 0.40
C LYS A 432 2.52 -0.50 -0.81
N LEU A 433 1.46 -1.25 -1.14
CA LEU A 433 0.55 -0.90 -2.24
C LEU A 433 -0.28 0.35 -1.91
N HIS A 434 -0.72 0.49 -0.66
CA HIS A 434 -1.41 1.70 -0.20
C HIS A 434 -0.51 2.93 -0.23
N GLN A 435 0.75 2.81 0.18
CA GLN A 435 1.71 3.90 0.10
C GLN A 435 1.90 4.35 -1.35
N PHE A 436 2.09 3.42 -2.28
CA PHE A 436 2.17 3.74 -3.71
C PHE A 436 0.95 4.52 -4.21
N LEU A 437 -0.27 4.13 -3.81
CA LEU A 437 -1.48 4.86 -4.20
C LEU A 437 -1.53 6.28 -3.63
N ARG A 438 -1.11 6.48 -2.37
CA ARG A 438 -1.01 7.82 -1.76
C ARG A 438 -0.01 8.70 -2.49
N ASP A 439 1.16 8.15 -2.82
CA ASP A 439 2.21 8.87 -3.53
C ASP A 439 1.75 9.29 -4.93
N GLU A 440 1.09 8.39 -5.66
CA GLU A 440 0.54 8.69 -6.99
C GLU A 440 -0.65 9.66 -6.94
N GLU A 441 -1.48 9.60 -5.90
CA GLU A 441 -2.55 10.56 -5.66
C GLU A 441 -1.99 11.96 -5.41
N GLU A 442 -1.03 12.07 -4.49
CA GLU A 442 -0.37 13.33 -4.15
C GLU A 442 0.34 13.94 -5.36
N ALA A 443 1.07 13.14 -6.14
CA ALA A 443 1.71 13.60 -7.36
C ALA A 443 0.70 14.12 -8.39
N THR A 444 -0.44 13.43 -8.55
CA THR A 444 -1.49 13.85 -9.48
C THR A 444 -2.20 15.13 -9.03
N ILE A 445 -2.48 15.27 -7.74
CA ILE A 445 -3.08 16.49 -7.15
C ILE A 445 -2.13 17.67 -7.22
N THR A 446 -0.84 17.44 -6.94
CA THR A 446 0.18 18.49 -7.02
C THR A 446 0.30 19.04 -8.45
N ALA A 447 0.37 18.17 -9.45
CA ALA A 447 0.38 18.58 -10.85
C ALA A 447 -0.90 19.38 -11.24
N LEU A 448 -2.07 19.01 -10.71
CA LEU A 448 -3.31 19.78 -10.92
C LEU A 448 -3.24 21.17 -10.30
N ARG A 449 -2.71 21.29 -9.08
CA ARG A 449 -2.56 22.58 -8.37
C ARG A 449 -1.54 23.49 -9.06
N GLU A 450 -0.45 22.93 -9.57
CA GLU A 450 0.52 23.67 -10.39
C GLU A 450 -0.13 24.22 -11.67
N GLU A 451 -0.94 23.42 -12.37
CA GLU A 451 -1.68 23.90 -13.53
C GLU A 451 -2.70 24.97 -13.14
N GLU A 452 -3.44 24.79 -12.04
CA GLU A 452 -4.39 25.78 -11.53
C GLU A 452 -3.71 27.13 -11.28
N GLU A 453 -2.57 27.14 -10.60
CA GLU A 453 -1.83 28.37 -10.30
C GLU A 453 -1.31 29.03 -11.59
N GLN A 454 -0.77 28.23 -12.53
CA GLN A 454 -0.34 28.73 -13.83
C GLN A 454 -1.51 29.41 -14.58
N LYS A 455 -2.69 28.79 -14.64
CA LYS A 455 -3.86 29.34 -15.33
C LYS A 455 -4.40 30.59 -14.63
N LYS A 456 -4.42 30.62 -13.29
CA LYS A 456 -4.82 31.80 -12.52
C LYS A 456 -3.87 32.97 -12.74
N GLN A 457 -2.57 32.74 -12.69
CA GLN A 457 -1.56 33.78 -12.87
C GLN A 457 -1.66 34.41 -14.27
N MET A 458 -1.83 33.59 -15.31
CA MET A 458 -2.07 34.08 -16.68
C MET A 458 -3.31 34.99 -16.75
N MET A 459 -4.41 34.61 -16.09
CA MET A 459 -5.63 35.43 -16.07
C MET A 459 -5.50 36.69 -15.22
N LYS A 460 -4.70 36.64 -14.16
CA LYS A 460 -4.39 37.81 -13.32
C LYS A 460 -3.63 38.86 -14.12
N GLU A 461 -2.64 38.46 -14.91
CA GLU A 461 -1.90 39.37 -15.80
C GLU A 461 -2.83 40.04 -16.82
N LYS A 462 -3.77 39.29 -17.40
CA LYS A 462 -4.80 39.83 -18.30
C LYS A 462 -5.76 40.80 -17.61
N LEU A 463 -6.09 40.53 -16.35
CA LEU A 463 -6.92 41.41 -15.54
C LEU A 463 -6.20 42.73 -15.22
N GLU A 464 -4.92 42.68 -14.89
CA GLU A 464 -4.08 43.86 -14.66
C GLU A 464 -3.91 44.69 -15.93
N GLU A 465 -3.67 44.05 -17.08
CA GLU A 465 -3.65 44.70 -18.40
C GLU A 465 -4.97 45.43 -18.69
N MET A 466 -6.10 44.75 -18.48
CA MET A 466 -7.43 45.34 -18.66
C MET A 466 -7.70 46.51 -17.72
N ASN A 467 -7.28 46.41 -16.45
CA ASN A 467 -7.41 47.51 -15.48
C ASN A 467 -6.61 48.75 -15.92
N ARG A 468 -5.39 48.57 -16.47
CA ARG A 468 -4.62 49.69 -17.02
C ARG A 468 -5.34 50.36 -18.20
N HIS A 469 -5.92 49.56 -19.11
CA HIS A 469 -6.72 50.09 -20.22
C HIS A 469 -7.96 50.85 -19.76
N ILE A 470 -8.67 50.33 -18.75
CA ILE A 470 -9.83 50.99 -18.14
C ILE A 470 -9.40 52.32 -17.50
N SER A 471 -8.36 52.33 -16.68
CA SER A 471 -7.85 53.55 -16.05
C SER A 471 -7.44 54.61 -17.07
N ALA A 472 -6.70 54.22 -18.13
CA ALA A 472 -6.29 55.14 -19.18
C ALA A 472 -7.48 55.76 -19.93
N LEU A 473 -8.47 54.94 -20.31
CA LEU A 473 -9.70 55.43 -20.95
C LEU A 473 -10.51 56.34 -20.02
N SER A 474 -10.67 55.97 -18.75
CA SER A 474 -11.37 56.79 -17.76
C SER A 474 -10.70 58.15 -17.56
N HIS A 475 -9.36 58.21 -17.56
CA HIS A 475 -8.63 59.48 -17.52
C HIS A 475 -8.87 60.30 -18.78
N THR A 476 -8.78 59.71 -19.98
CA THR A 476 -9.07 60.43 -21.23
C THR A 476 -10.51 60.98 -21.25
N ILE A 477 -11.49 60.18 -20.83
CA ILE A 477 -12.89 60.62 -20.75
C ILE A 477 -13.02 61.80 -19.77
N LYS A 478 -12.42 61.69 -18.58
CA LYS A 478 -12.46 62.77 -17.58
C LYS A 478 -11.82 64.05 -18.09
N ASP A 479 -10.65 63.97 -18.72
CA ASP A 479 -9.96 65.13 -19.31
C ASP A 479 -10.83 65.81 -20.37
N MET A 480 -11.53 65.03 -21.21
CA MET A 480 -12.45 65.56 -22.23
C MET A 480 -13.73 66.15 -21.63
N GLU A 481 -14.27 65.55 -20.55
CA GLU A 481 -15.40 66.11 -19.81
C GLU A 481 -15.05 67.43 -19.10
N GLU A 482 -13.81 67.58 -18.63
CA GLU A 482 -13.30 68.83 -18.06
C GLU A 482 -13.07 69.88 -19.14
N MET A 483 -12.50 69.51 -20.29
CA MET A 483 -12.37 70.39 -21.47
C MET A 483 -13.72 70.93 -21.95
N MET A 484 -14.75 70.08 -21.97
CA MET A 484 -16.13 70.48 -22.31
C MET A 484 -16.69 71.60 -21.41
N LYS A 485 -16.14 71.77 -20.20
CA LYS A 485 -16.54 72.80 -19.22
C LYS A 485 -15.63 74.03 -19.24
N ALA A 486 -14.55 74.03 -20.04
CA ALA A 486 -13.62 75.15 -20.15
C ALA A 486 -14.24 76.34 -20.92
N SER A 487 -13.61 77.52 -20.80
CA SER A 487 -13.90 78.68 -21.67
C SER A 487 -13.64 78.32 -23.14
N ASP A 488 -14.33 78.99 -24.07
CA ASP A 488 -14.24 78.68 -25.50
C ASP A 488 -12.81 78.81 -26.06
N VAL A 489 -12.03 79.76 -25.57
CA VAL A 489 -10.64 79.96 -26.03
C VAL A 489 -9.70 78.88 -25.44
N CYS A 490 -9.86 78.48 -24.18
CA CYS A 490 -9.13 77.34 -23.59
C CYS A 490 -9.49 76.01 -24.27
N PHE A 491 -10.77 75.78 -24.56
CA PHE A 491 -11.25 74.62 -25.31
C PHE A 491 -10.53 74.51 -26.67
N LEU A 492 -10.47 75.60 -27.43
CA LEU A 492 -9.86 75.61 -28.76
C LEU A 492 -8.34 75.38 -28.75
N LYS A 493 -7.64 75.80 -27.70
CA LYS A 493 -6.20 75.54 -27.53
C LYS A 493 -5.90 74.07 -27.26
N GLU A 494 -6.72 73.42 -26.44
CA GLU A 494 -6.50 72.04 -25.99
C GLU A 494 -7.14 70.98 -26.90
N PHE A 495 -8.13 71.37 -27.72
CA PHE A 495 -8.88 70.47 -28.60
C PHE A 495 -8.00 69.62 -29.53
N PRO A 496 -7.01 70.17 -30.27
CA PRO A 496 -6.18 69.38 -31.18
C PRO A 496 -5.37 68.29 -30.44
N VAL A 497 -4.81 68.64 -29.27
CA VAL A 497 -4.00 67.73 -28.44
C VAL A 497 -4.86 66.60 -27.89
N SER A 498 -6.11 66.90 -27.50
CA SER A 498 -7.02 65.90 -26.94
C SER A 498 -7.60 64.97 -27.99
N MET A 499 -7.87 65.47 -29.20
CA MET A 499 -8.29 64.62 -30.32
C MET A 499 -7.17 63.67 -30.77
N GLU A 500 -5.91 64.10 -30.74
CA GLU A 500 -4.76 63.21 -30.96
C GLU A 500 -4.67 62.11 -29.89
N ARG A 501 -4.91 62.43 -28.62
CA ARG A 501 -4.99 61.43 -27.53
C ARG A 501 -6.11 60.42 -27.75
N VAL A 502 -7.28 60.82 -28.27
CA VAL A 502 -8.38 59.89 -28.59
C VAL A 502 -7.96 58.87 -29.64
N GLN A 503 -7.21 59.29 -30.66
CA GLN A 503 -6.66 58.41 -31.67
C GLN A 503 -5.67 57.40 -31.07
N ILE A 504 -4.78 57.85 -30.19
CA ILE A 504 -3.80 56.99 -29.51
C ILE A 504 -4.48 55.99 -28.54
N SER A 505 -5.57 56.39 -27.89
CA SER A 505 -6.36 55.55 -26.97
C SER A 505 -7.12 54.40 -27.65
N SER A 506 -7.00 54.24 -28.98
CA SER A 506 -7.60 53.15 -29.76
C SER A 506 -6.76 51.87 -29.78
N GLN A 507 -6.14 51.53 -28.65
CA GLN A 507 -5.39 50.30 -28.44
C GLN A 507 -6.27 49.05 -28.69
N PRO A 508 -5.75 48.00 -29.35
CA PRO A 508 -6.48 46.74 -29.52
C PRO A 508 -6.88 46.14 -28.17
N ASP A 509 -8.01 45.45 -28.14
CA ASP A 509 -8.41 44.75 -26.93
C ASP A 509 -7.47 43.56 -26.65
N PRO A 510 -7.12 43.32 -25.38
CA PRO A 510 -6.35 42.14 -25.00
C PRO A 510 -7.06 40.87 -25.48
N GLN A 511 -6.37 40.04 -26.27
CA GLN A 511 -6.94 38.78 -26.75
C GLN A 511 -7.21 37.82 -25.58
N THR A 512 -8.30 37.04 -25.71
CA THR A 512 -8.58 35.95 -24.79
C THR A 512 -7.51 34.86 -24.94
N PRO A 513 -6.75 34.53 -23.88
CA PRO A 513 -5.70 33.54 -23.99
C PRO A 513 -6.28 32.14 -24.25
N SER A 514 -5.74 31.46 -25.27
CA SER A 514 -6.07 30.07 -25.56
C SER A 514 -5.61 29.15 -24.43
N GLY A 515 -6.41 28.14 -24.08
CA GLY A 515 -6.07 27.16 -23.05
C GLY A 515 -6.09 27.70 -21.62
N ALA A 516 -6.95 28.68 -21.31
CA ALA A 516 -7.05 29.24 -19.97
C ALA A 516 -7.69 28.32 -18.91
N LEU A 517 -8.35 27.25 -19.33
CA LEU A 517 -9.03 26.31 -18.44
C LEU A 517 -8.13 25.13 -18.06
N ILE A 518 -8.55 24.40 -17.02
CA ILE A 518 -7.88 23.18 -16.58
C ILE A 518 -8.07 22.09 -17.64
N HIS A 519 -6.99 21.41 -18.00
CA HIS A 519 -7.01 20.27 -18.90
C HIS A 519 -7.50 18.99 -18.17
N VAL A 520 -8.77 18.97 -17.78
CA VAL A 520 -9.39 17.87 -17.01
C VAL A 520 -9.08 16.46 -17.54
N PRO A 521 -9.11 16.18 -18.87
CA PRO A 521 -8.80 14.84 -19.39
C PRO A 521 -7.38 14.35 -19.08
N ARG A 522 -6.42 15.26 -18.82
CA ARG A 522 -5.04 14.90 -18.45
C ARG A 522 -4.99 14.22 -17.08
N TYR A 523 -5.91 14.57 -16.18
CA TYR A 523 -5.95 14.07 -14.82
C TYR A 523 -6.91 12.90 -14.66
N LEU A 524 -8.12 13.01 -15.22
CA LEU A 524 -9.15 11.99 -15.05
C LEU A 524 -9.16 10.93 -16.16
N GLY A 525 -8.59 11.25 -17.33
CA GLY A 525 -8.57 10.35 -18.47
C GLY A 525 -7.83 9.05 -18.15
N ASN A 526 -8.58 7.94 -18.15
CA ASN A 526 -8.08 6.59 -17.86
C ASN A 526 -7.26 6.51 -16.55
N LEU A 527 -7.59 7.33 -15.55
CA LEU A 527 -6.80 7.45 -14.31
C LEU A 527 -6.55 6.09 -13.63
N PRO A 528 -7.58 5.25 -13.34
CA PRO A 528 -7.33 3.94 -12.73
C PRO A 528 -6.39 3.06 -13.55
N PHE A 529 -6.53 3.06 -14.88
CA PHE A 529 -5.69 2.27 -15.78
C PHE A 529 -4.23 2.76 -15.82
N ARG A 530 -4.01 4.07 -15.74
CA ARG A 530 -2.65 4.65 -15.70
C ARG A 530 -1.92 4.31 -14.41
N VAL A 531 -2.61 4.46 -13.27
CA VAL A 531 -2.09 4.09 -11.94
C VAL A 531 -1.79 2.59 -11.90
N TRP A 532 -2.73 1.78 -12.40
CA TRP A 532 -2.58 0.34 -12.58
C TRP A 532 -1.33 -0.05 -13.37
N LYS A 533 -1.08 0.62 -14.51
CA LYS A 533 0.09 0.34 -15.35
C LYS A 533 1.38 0.65 -14.61
N LYS A 534 1.46 1.77 -13.90
CA LYS A 534 2.61 2.13 -13.07
C LYS A 534 2.80 1.16 -11.89
N MET A 535 1.72 0.64 -11.33
CA MET A 535 1.79 -0.35 -10.24
C MET A 535 2.51 -1.63 -10.69
N GLN A 536 2.54 -1.93 -11.99
CA GLN A 536 3.30 -3.06 -12.53
C GLN A 536 4.80 -2.95 -12.22
N ASP A 537 5.35 -1.74 -12.21
CA ASP A 537 6.79 -1.51 -12.07
C ASP A 537 7.30 -1.78 -10.64
N ILE A 538 6.39 -1.82 -9.66
CA ILE A 538 6.71 -2.07 -8.24
C ILE A 538 6.37 -3.50 -7.80
N VAL A 539 5.68 -4.30 -8.62
CA VAL A 539 5.34 -5.69 -8.29
C VAL A 539 6.28 -6.66 -8.99
N GLN A 540 6.80 -7.63 -8.23
CA GLN A 540 7.67 -8.68 -8.74
C GLN A 540 6.90 -9.99 -8.87
N ASN A 541 7.16 -10.73 -9.94
CA ASN A 541 6.69 -12.09 -10.13
C ASN A 541 7.88 -13.04 -10.19
N THR A 542 7.97 -13.93 -9.21
CA THR A 542 9.02 -14.95 -9.15
C THR A 542 8.43 -16.30 -9.56
N PRO A 543 9.05 -17.01 -10.53
CA PRO A 543 8.51 -18.26 -11.07
C PRO A 543 8.49 -19.42 -10.06
N VAL A 544 9.28 -19.34 -8.99
CA VAL A 544 9.27 -20.31 -7.90
C VAL A 544 9.22 -19.59 -6.56
N ILE A 545 8.33 -20.03 -5.69
CA ILE A 545 8.19 -19.58 -4.30
C ILE A 545 8.58 -20.75 -3.39
N LEU A 546 9.37 -20.51 -2.36
CA LEU A 546 9.87 -21.53 -1.45
C LEU A 546 8.84 -21.88 -0.37
N ASP A 547 8.75 -23.16 0.00
CA ASP A 547 7.86 -23.63 1.07
C ASP A 547 8.59 -23.79 2.42
N PRO A 548 8.31 -22.92 3.43
CA PRO A 548 8.94 -23.00 4.75
C PRO A 548 8.62 -24.31 5.51
N ASN A 549 7.54 -25.02 5.18
CA ASN A 549 7.18 -26.27 5.84
C ASN A 549 8.10 -27.42 5.44
N THR A 550 8.68 -27.35 4.24
CA THR A 550 9.65 -28.33 3.74
C THR A 550 11.08 -28.03 4.19
N ALA A 551 11.36 -26.76 4.51
CA ALA A 551 12.70 -26.29 4.79
C ALA A 551 13.34 -26.96 6.01
N HIS A 552 14.59 -27.40 5.85
CA HIS A 552 15.38 -27.91 6.96
C HIS A 552 15.48 -26.89 8.11
N PRO A 553 15.46 -27.29 9.40
CA PRO A 553 15.45 -26.36 10.55
C PRO A 553 16.62 -25.37 10.61
N ARG A 554 17.69 -25.55 9.85
CA ARG A 554 18.83 -24.62 9.77
C ARG A 554 18.71 -23.54 8.70
N LEU A 555 17.66 -23.62 7.88
CA LEU A 555 17.39 -22.69 6.80
C LEU A 555 16.35 -21.67 7.24
N LEU A 556 16.62 -20.41 6.89
CA LEU A 556 15.72 -19.29 7.06
C LEU A 556 15.39 -18.71 5.69
N LEU A 557 14.10 -18.57 5.42
CA LEU A 557 13.58 -17.99 4.19
C LEU A 557 13.42 -16.48 4.35
N SER A 558 13.48 -15.75 3.23
CA SER A 558 13.12 -14.33 3.18
C SER A 558 11.60 -14.12 3.27
N ASP A 559 11.16 -12.90 3.60
CA ASP A 559 9.74 -12.55 3.75
C ASP A 559 8.92 -12.72 2.45
N ASP A 560 9.57 -12.58 1.30
CA ASP A 560 8.98 -12.80 -0.03
C ASP A 560 9.05 -14.26 -0.49
N LEU A 561 9.65 -15.14 0.33
CA LEU A 561 9.83 -16.57 0.09
C LEU A 561 10.62 -16.88 -1.20
N THR A 562 11.45 -15.96 -1.69
CA THR A 562 12.28 -16.16 -2.90
C THR A 562 13.73 -16.50 -2.60
N SER A 563 14.16 -16.34 -1.35
CA SER A 563 15.54 -16.54 -0.93
C SER A 563 15.61 -17.43 0.30
N VAL A 564 16.71 -18.16 0.43
CA VAL A 564 17.01 -19.00 1.58
C VAL A 564 18.44 -18.79 2.02
N ARG A 565 18.67 -18.78 3.34
CA ARG A 565 20.00 -18.70 3.93
C ARG A 565 20.14 -19.61 5.14
N ASN A 566 21.36 -20.03 5.43
CA ASN A 566 21.70 -20.75 6.66
C ASN A 566 21.79 -19.77 7.83
N SER A 567 21.03 -20.00 8.90
CA SER A 567 20.97 -19.12 10.07
C SER A 567 21.11 -19.88 11.40
N GLY A 568 21.53 -21.14 11.36
CA GLY A 568 21.52 -22.02 12.54
C GLY A 568 20.14 -22.60 12.86
N TYR A 569 20.07 -23.46 13.87
CA TYR A 569 18.85 -24.21 14.21
C TYR A 569 17.71 -23.30 14.67
N GLN A 570 16.59 -23.37 13.96
CA GLN A 570 15.33 -22.69 14.27
C GLN A 570 14.42 -23.61 15.10
N PRO A 571 13.66 -23.08 16.06
CA PRO A 571 12.72 -23.84 16.88
C PRO A 571 11.41 -24.11 16.14
N VAL A 572 11.49 -24.88 15.05
CA VAL A 572 10.33 -25.30 14.25
C VAL A 572 9.93 -26.75 14.57
N PRO A 573 8.64 -27.10 14.59
CA PRO A 573 8.21 -28.47 14.81
C PRO A 573 8.60 -29.37 13.62
N ASP A 574 8.84 -30.64 13.93
CA ASP A 574 9.00 -31.65 12.89
C ASP A 574 7.65 -31.93 12.21
N ASN A 575 7.69 -32.21 10.91
CA ASN A 575 6.53 -32.60 10.11
C ASN A 575 6.98 -33.53 8.96
N PRO A 576 6.07 -34.29 8.32
CA PRO A 576 6.42 -35.23 7.26
C PRO A 576 7.16 -34.59 6.06
N GLU A 577 6.80 -33.36 5.70
CA GLU A 577 7.33 -32.65 4.53
C GLU A 577 8.74 -32.09 4.75
N ARG A 578 9.13 -31.90 6.02
CA ARG A 578 10.38 -31.24 6.41
C ARG A 578 11.60 -32.11 6.19
N PHE A 579 12.63 -31.57 5.56
CA PHE A 579 13.96 -32.19 5.55
C PHE A 579 14.61 -32.18 6.94
N ASP A 580 15.12 -33.31 7.39
CA ASP A 580 15.79 -33.49 8.70
C ASP A 580 17.31 -33.61 8.60
N TRP A 581 17.81 -34.12 7.46
CA TRP A 581 19.22 -34.44 7.25
C TRP A 581 19.89 -33.47 6.28
N TYR A 582 19.30 -33.27 5.11
CA TYR A 582 19.84 -32.37 4.10
C TYR A 582 19.32 -30.95 4.30
N HIS A 583 20.20 -29.96 4.14
CA HIS A 583 19.83 -28.54 4.18
C HIS A 583 19.10 -28.13 2.89
N CYS A 584 17.95 -28.76 2.63
CA CYS A 584 17.11 -28.57 1.46
C CYS A 584 15.82 -27.82 1.82
N VAL A 585 15.22 -27.22 0.80
CA VAL A 585 13.88 -26.65 0.78
C VAL A 585 13.27 -26.89 -0.61
N LEU A 586 11.96 -27.10 -0.69
CA LEU A 586 11.23 -27.23 -1.94
C LEU A 586 10.59 -25.91 -2.37
N GLY A 587 10.30 -25.80 -3.66
CA GLY A 587 9.28 -24.88 -4.15
C GLY A 587 7.89 -25.31 -3.66
N SER A 588 6.98 -24.35 -3.52
CA SER A 588 5.62 -24.56 -3.04
C SER A 588 4.69 -25.15 -4.11
N GLU A 589 5.02 -24.95 -5.38
CA GLU A 589 4.23 -25.44 -6.52
C GLU A 589 4.97 -26.59 -7.22
N GLY A 590 4.21 -27.62 -7.55
CA GLY A 590 4.69 -28.77 -8.31
C GLY A 590 4.21 -28.70 -9.76
N PHE A 591 5.09 -29.10 -10.68
CA PHE A 591 4.85 -29.10 -12.11
C PHE A 591 4.51 -30.49 -12.62
N ASN A 592 3.45 -30.60 -13.41
CA ASN A 592 2.96 -31.85 -14.00
C ASN A 592 2.74 -31.78 -15.52
N SER A 593 3.07 -30.66 -16.15
CA SER A 593 2.94 -30.40 -17.60
C SER A 593 3.67 -29.11 -17.97
N GLY A 594 3.97 -28.91 -19.26
CA GLY A 594 4.49 -27.67 -19.81
C GLY A 594 5.99 -27.43 -19.59
N THR A 595 6.43 -26.23 -19.98
CA THR A 595 7.82 -25.77 -19.83
C THR A 595 7.93 -24.69 -18.75
N HIS A 596 8.88 -24.86 -17.84
CA HIS A 596 9.10 -23.99 -16.68
C HIS A 596 10.58 -23.61 -16.59
N CYS A 597 10.86 -22.34 -16.33
CA CYS A 597 12.21 -21.82 -16.27
C CYS A 597 12.37 -20.88 -15.07
N TRP A 598 13.46 -21.04 -14.32
CA TRP A 598 13.81 -20.13 -13.24
C TRP A 598 15.33 -19.97 -13.13
N ASP A 599 15.75 -18.76 -12.75
CA ASP A 599 17.15 -18.42 -12.53
C ASP A 599 17.42 -18.30 -11.03
N VAL A 600 18.54 -18.86 -10.59
CA VAL A 600 18.97 -18.85 -9.18
C VAL A 600 20.31 -18.15 -9.08
N GLU A 601 20.41 -17.13 -8.25
CA GLU A 601 21.67 -16.50 -7.86
C GLU A 601 22.38 -17.39 -6.83
N VAL A 602 23.59 -17.83 -7.19
CA VAL A 602 24.41 -18.78 -6.41
C VAL A 602 25.76 -18.20 -5.97
N LYS A 603 26.07 -16.96 -6.39
CA LYS A 603 27.39 -16.31 -6.20
C LYS A 603 27.90 -16.31 -4.75
N GLN A 604 27.01 -16.27 -3.76
CA GLN A 604 27.36 -16.19 -2.34
C GLN A 604 27.58 -17.54 -1.68
N SER A 605 27.32 -18.65 -2.38
CA SER A 605 27.41 -20.00 -1.81
C SER A 605 28.61 -20.78 -2.36
N SER A 606 29.38 -21.38 -1.46
CA SER A 606 30.51 -22.26 -1.78
C SER A 606 30.08 -23.71 -2.02
N ILE A 607 28.90 -24.10 -1.53
CA ILE A 607 28.30 -25.43 -1.68
C ILE A 607 26.79 -25.29 -1.87
N TRP A 608 26.30 -25.74 -3.03
CA TRP A 608 24.87 -25.73 -3.35
C TRP A 608 24.48 -26.91 -4.25
N SER A 609 23.21 -27.29 -4.22
CA SER A 609 22.59 -28.26 -5.13
C SER A 609 21.23 -27.73 -5.54
N LEU A 610 20.93 -27.81 -6.83
CA LEU A 610 19.72 -27.26 -7.44
C LEU A 610 19.16 -28.27 -8.44
N GLY A 611 17.84 -28.43 -8.47
CA GLY A 611 17.20 -29.30 -9.44
C GLY A 611 15.72 -29.51 -9.17
N VAL A 612 15.22 -30.66 -9.60
CA VAL A 612 13.84 -31.09 -9.38
C VAL A 612 13.79 -32.47 -8.72
N THR A 613 12.77 -32.71 -7.92
CA THR A 613 12.49 -33.99 -7.25
C THR A 613 11.03 -34.37 -7.42
N THR A 614 10.71 -35.66 -7.36
CA THR A 614 9.31 -36.11 -7.32
C THR A 614 8.64 -35.76 -5.98
N ALA A 615 7.33 -35.58 -6.01
CA ALA A 615 6.49 -35.35 -4.83
C ALA A 615 6.64 -36.45 -3.75
N SER A 616 6.73 -37.72 -4.19
CA SER A 616 6.79 -38.92 -3.34
C SER A 616 8.17 -39.24 -2.77
N ASN A 617 9.21 -38.49 -3.13
CA ASN A 617 10.57 -38.81 -2.72
C ASN A 617 10.78 -38.59 -1.20
N GLN A 618 11.63 -39.41 -0.58
CA GLN A 618 11.85 -39.43 0.86
C GLN A 618 12.50 -38.13 1.36
N ARG A 619 11.93 -37.52 2.41
CA ARG A 619 12.45 -36.28 3.04
C ARG A 619 13.30 -36.54 4.28
N LYS A 620 13.14 -37.73 4.87
CA LYS A 620 13.78 -38.12 6.14
C LYS A 620 15.05 -38.94 5.92
N GLY A 621 16.09 -38.66 6.68
CA GLY A 621 17.36 -39.39 6.66
C GLY A 621 18.19 -39.18 5.38
N ARG A 622 19.12 -40.10 5.13
CA ARG A 622 20.16 -39.96 4.08
C ARG A 622 19.70 -40.36 2.68
N GLY A 623 18.45 -40.78 2.51
CA GLY A 623 17.96 -41.40 1.27
C GLY A 623 17.55 -40.44 0.16
N PHE A 624 17.47 -39.13 0.41
CA PHE A 624 16.86 -38.17 -0.53
C PHE A 624 17.47 -38.18 -1.94
N TYR A 625 18.80 -38.24 -2.05
CA TYR A 625 19.50 -38.26 -3.34
C TYR A 625 19.59 -39.65 -3.98
N ASN A 626 19.04 -40.68 -3.33
CA ASN A 626 19.09 -42.03 -3.87
C ASN A 626 18.19 -42.13 -5.08
N THR A 627 16.91 -41.72 -4.98
CA THR A 627 15.87 -41.89 -6.00
C THR A 627 15.19 -40.58 -6.40
N GLY A 628 14.76 -40.45 -7.66
CA GLY A 628 13.77 -39.43 -8.05
C GLY A 628 14.22 -37.97 -7.93
N VAL A 629 15.53 -37.73 -8.09
CA VAL A 629 16.15 -36.40 -8.06
C VAL A 629 16.97 -36.20 -9.33
N TRP A 630 16.74 -35.08 -10.02
CA TRP A 630 17.55 -34.64 -11.16
C TRP A 630 18.16 -33.30 -10.83
N SER A 631 19.45 -33.29 -10.52
CA SER A 631 20.12 -32.11 -9.99
C SER A 631 21.58 -32.01 -10.39
N VAL A 632 22.05 -30.77 -10.31
CA VAL A 632 23.47 -30.42 -10.33
C VAL A 632 23.87 -29.89 -8.97
N TRP A 633 25.03 -30.31 -8.47
CA TRP A 633 25.60 -29.74 -7.25
C TRP A 633 26.99 -29.21 -7.51
N TYR A 634 27.31 -28.11 -6.85
CA TYR A 634 28.58 -27.42 -6.93
C TYR A 634 29.26 -27.44 -5.57
N ARG A 635 30.55 -27.71 -5.59
CA ARG A 635 31.43 -27.59 -4.42
C ARG A 635 32.72 -26.92 -4.84
N GLN A 636 33.09 -25.85 -4.14
CA GLN A 636 34.40 -25.24 -4.28
C GLN A 636 35.47 -26.15 -3.67
N LYS A 637 36.51 -26.50 -4.45
CA LYS A 637 37.69 -27.26 -4.00
C LYS A 637 38.91 -26.33 -4.01
N GLY A 638 39.38 -25.93 -2.83
CA GLY A 638 40.57 -25.08 -2.68
C GLY A 638 40.45 -23.68 -3.29
N LEU A 639 41.59 -23.00 -3.44
CA LEU A 639 41.71 -21.68 -4.06
C LEU A 639 41.75 -21.82 -5.59
N GLY A 640 40.60 -22.05 -6.23
CA GLY A 640 40.45 -21.90 -7.69
C GLY A 640 39.88 -23.08 -8.47
N PHE A 641 39.57 -24.23 -7.86
CA PHE A 641 38.93 -25.35 -8.57
C PHE A 641 37.45 -25.47 -8.23
N PHE A 642 36.64 -25.66 -9.28
CA PHE A 642 35.19 -25.71 -9.23
C PHE A 642 34.68 -26.97 -9.92
N SER A 643 33.97 -27.82 -9.19
CA SER A 643 33.40 -29.05 -9.74
C SER A 643 31.88 -29.05 -9.61
N ILE A 644 31.20 -29.35 -10.72
CA ILE A 644 29.77 -29.66 -10.73
C ILE A 644 29.61 -31.16 -10.93
N LEU A 645 28.84 -31.84 -10.08
CA LEU A 645 28.47 -33.24 -10.34
C LEU A 645 26.97 -33.45 -10.44
N LYS A 646 26.62 -34.63 -10.97
CA LYS A 646 25.26 -35.04 -11.33
C LYS A 646 24.76 -36.06 -10.31
N HIS A 647 23.48 -36.00 -9.95
CA HIS A 647 22.79 -37.07 -9.25
C HIS A 647 21.78 -37.73 -10.19
N ASN A 648 21.90 -39.05 -10.38
CA ASN A 648 20.86 -39.93 -10.90
C ASN A 648 21.08 -41.32 -10.29
N LEU A 649 20.00 -42.06 -10.06
CA LEU A 649 19.94 -43.35 -9.35
C LEU A 649 21.08 -44.33 -9.68
N LEU A 650 21.65 -44.92 -8.63
CA LEU A 650 22.75 -45.92 -8.57
C LEU A 650 24.15 -45.40 -8.92
N GLY A 651 24.95 -45.16 -7.87
CA GLY A 651 26.40 -45.03 -7.95
C GLY A 651 26.88 -43.65 -8.42
N VAL A 652 27.32 -42.82 -7.47
CA VAL A 652 28.21 -41.69 -7.80
C VAL A 652 29.49 -42.30 -8.37
N SER A 653 29.61 -42.40 -9.69
CA SER A 653 30.88 -42.73 -10.31
C SER A 653 31.87 -41.62 -9.94
N PRO A 654 33.02 -41.92 -9.30
CA PRO A 654 33.98 -40.91 -8.82
C PRO A 654 34.61 -40.00 -9.90
N GLY A 655 34.17 -40.05 -11.16
CA GLY A 655 34.70 -39.29 -12.30
C GLY A 655 33.69 -38.51 -13.15
N SER A 656 32.38 -38.50 -12.83
CA SER A 656 31.34 -37.95 -13.74
C SER A 656 30.99 -36.46 -13.51
N GLY A 657 31.89 -35.69 -12.90
CA GLY A 657 31.74 -34.25 -12.74
C GLY A 657 32.31 -33.48 -13.93
N PHE A 658 31.82 -32.28 -14.19
CA PHE A 658 32.39 -31.38 -15.18
C PHE A 658 32.95 -30.14 -14.52
N HIS A 659 34.03 -29.61 -15.09
CA HIS A 659 34.75 -28.45 -14.54
C HIS A 659 34.22 -27.17 -15.17
N VAL A 660 33.92 -26.18 -14.34
CA VAL A 660 33.59 -24.84 -14.79
C VAL A 660 34.81 -23.93 -14.64
N LYS A 661 35.14 -23.19 -15.70
CA LYS A 661 36.36 -22.35 -15.77
C LYS A 661 36.33 -21.17 -14.78
N ARG A 662 35.13 -20.74 -14.38
CA ARG A 662 34.90 -19.61 -13.47
C ARG A 662 33.80 -19.99 -12.47
N LYS A 663 33.81 -19.30 -11.33
CA LYS A 663 32.72 -19.36 -10.36
C LYS A 663 31.42 -18.90 -11.03
N LEU A 664 30.34 -19.65 -10.84
CA LEU A 664 29.03 -19.30 -11.37
C LEU A 664 28.37 -18.25 -10.47
N ASP A 665 27.83 -17.21 -11.09
CA ASP A 665 27.00 -16.23 -10.38
C ASP A 665 25.54 -16.66 -10.36
N ARG A 666 25.08 -17.28 -11.47
CA ARG A 666 23.71 -17.70 -11.68
C ARG A 666 23.64 -19.08 -12.32
N VAL A 667 22.56 -19.79 -12.02
CA VAL A 667 22.20 -21.05 -12.68
C VAL A 667 20.74 -20.97 -13.11
N ARG A 668 20.51 -21.20 -14.40
CA ARG A 668 19.18 -21.37 -14.97
C ARG A 668 18.81 -22.84 -14.92
N VAL A 669 17.62 -23.14 -14.42
CA VAL A 669 17.00 -24.45 -14.50
C VAL A 669 15.83 -24.34 -15.46
N ASN A 670 15.82 -25.19 -16.50
CA ASN A 670 14.74 -25.26 -17.48
C ASN A 670 14.19 -26.69 -17.51
N LEU A 671 12.97 -26.83 -17.00
CA LEU A 671 12.18 -28.06 -16.99
C LEU A 671 11.22 -28.03 -18.17
N ASP A 672 11.38 -28.95 -19.10
CA ASP A 672 10.43 -29.24 -20.16
C ASP A 672 9.78 -30.57 -19.81
N TYR A 673 8.65 -30.50 -19.09
CA TYR A 673 7.98 -31.68 -18.56
C TYR A 673 7.47 -32.56 -19.71
N ASP A 674 6.88 -31.94 -20.73
CA ASP A 674 6.24 -32.63 -21.86
C ASP A 674 7.25 -33.39 -22.71
N ARG A 675 8.47 -32.86 -22.89
CA ARG A 675 9.57 -33.55 -23.58
C ARG A 675 10.44 -34.40 -22.66
N GLY A 676 10.16 -34.40 -21.35
CA GLY A 676 10.90 -35.22 -20.39
C GLY A 676 12.35 -34.75 -20.18
N THR A 677 12.61 -33.44 -20.18
CA THR A 677 13.98 -32.93 -20.01
C THR A 677 14.11 -31.89 -18.90
N VAL A 678 15.23 -31.96 -18.18
CA VAL A 678 15.64 -30.92 -17.22
C VAL A 678 17.06 -30.50 -17.58
N SER A 679 17.21 -29.23 -17.92
CA SER A 679 18.47 -28.65 -18.37
C SER A 679 18.95 -27.55 -17.43
N PHE A 680 20.27 -27.43 -17.33
CA PHE A 680 20.98 -26.48 -16.49
C PHE A 680 21.96 -25.70 -17.35
N SER A 681 21.97 -24.38 -17.20
CA SER A 681 22.87 -23.48 -17.93
C SER A 681 23.28 -22.28 -17.08
N ASP A 682 24.39 -21.65 -17.45
CA ASP A 682 24.75 -20.32 -16.97
C ASP A 682 24.10 -19.26 -17.88
N PRO A 683 23.09 -18.50 -17.41
CA PRO A 683 22.42 -17.50 -18.22
C PRO A 683 23.29 -16.26 -18.49
N VAL A 684 24.40 -16.06 -17.78
CA VAL A 684 25.29 -14.89 -17.96
C VAL A 684 26.23 -15.12 -19.14
N THR A 685 26.81 -16.31 -19.23
CA THR A 685 27.73 -16.68 -20.32
C THR A 685 27.05 -17.47 -21.43
N ASN A 686 25.76 -17.77 -21.27
CA ASN A 686 24.99 -18.68 -22.11
C ASN A 686 25.66 -20.07 -22.26
N THR A 687 26.36 -20.51 -21.22
CA THR A 687 27.08 -21.79 -21.22
C THR A 687 26.16 -22.92 -20.76
N HIS A 688 26.02 -23.95 -21.59
CA HIS A 688 25.31 -25.17 -21.19
C HIS A 688 26.10 -25.93 -20.11
N LEU A 689 25.43 -26.33 -19.03
CA LEU A 689 26.04 -27.11 -17.95
C LEU A 689 25.70 -28.59 -18.10
N HIS A 690 24.41 -28.95 -18.08
CA HIS A 690 23.98 -30.34 -18.24
C HIS A 690 22.49 -30.46 -18.60
N THR A 691 22.08 -31.58 -19.21
CA THR A 691 20.69 -31.97 -19.44
C THR A 691 20.46 -33.42 -19.01
N PHE A 692 19.40 -33.65 -18.24
CA PHE A 692 18.84 -34.96 -18.00
C PHE A 692 17.64 -35.18 -18.93
N THR A 693 17.51 -36.40 -19.45
CA THR A 693 16.37 -36.84 -20.26
C THR A 693 15.76 -38.06 -19.60
N THR A 694 14.46 -38.02 -19.31
CA THR A 694 13.71 -39.10 -18.65
C THR A 694 12.21 -38.94 -18.91
N SER A 695 11.43 -40.00 -18.76
CA SER A 695 9.97 -39.90 -18.81
C SER A 695 9.42 -39.53 -17.44
N PHE A 696 8.82 -38.34 -17.30
CA PHE A 696 8.20 -37.91 -16.06
C PHE A 696 6.75 -38.37 -15.98
N THR A 697 6.41 -39.10 -14.90
CA THR A 697 5.05 -39.59 -14.65
C THR A 697 4.44 -39.01 -13.38
N HIS A 698 5.22 -38.25 -12.60
CA HIS A 698 4.84 -37.70 -11.31
C HIS A 698 5.07 -36.20 -11.30
N THR A 699 4.29 -35.48 -10.49
CA THR A 699 4.51 -34.06 -10.22
C THR A 699 5.93 -33.82 -9.69
N LEU A 700 6.63 -32.88 -10.29
CA LEU A 700 8.00 -32.48 -9.94
C LEU A 700 8.01 -31.17 -9.19
N PHE A 701 8.80 -31.11 -8.12
CA PHE A 701 9.01 -29.91 -7.34
C PHE A 701 10.44 -29.42 -7.53
N PRO A 702 10.65 -28.12 -7.78
CA PRO A 702 11.96 -27.50 -7.61
C PRO A 702 12.48 -27.76 -6.20
N PHE A 703 13.77 -28.03 -6.07
CA PHE A 703 14.42 -28.07 -4.76
C PHE A 703 15.73 -27.31 -4.77
N PHE A 704 16.07 -26.81 -3.59
CA PHE A 704 17.21 -25.94 -3.36
C PHE A 704 17.93 -26.41 -2.11
N CYS A 705 19.23 -26.66 -2.22
CA CYS A 705 20.10 -27.03 -1.11
C CYS A 705 21.29 -26.07 -1.07
N CYS A 706 21.63 -25.55 0.11
CA CYS A 706 22.80 -24.69 0.24
C CYS A 706 23.43 -24.70 1.64
N SER A 707 24.73 -24.42 1.68
CA SER A 707 25.45 -24.16 2.94
C SER A 707 25.36 -22.69 3.41
N SER A 708 25.05 -21.77 2.50
CA SER A 708 25.15 -20.32 2.69
C SER A 708 23.83 -19.65 2.31
N SER A 709 23.72 -19.02 1.13
CA SER A 709 22.49 -18.38 0.65
C SER A 709 22.22 -18.69 -0.83
N LEU A 710 20.94 -18.71 -1.19
CA LEU A 710 20.44 -18.79 -2.56
C LEU A 710 19.28 -17.81 -2.73
N ARG A 711 19.14 -17.23 -3.93
CA ARG A 711 18.02 -16.34 -4.28
C ARG A 711 17.47 -16.68 -5.65
N ILE A 712 16.16 -16.91 -5.74
CA ILE A 712 15.45 -17.08 -7.00
C ILE A 712 15.19 -15.68 -7.57
N LEU A 713 15.46 -15.50 -8.86
CA LEU A 713 15.31 -14.21 -9.53
C LEU A 713 13.90 -14.06 -10.10
N SER A 714 13.35 -12.85 -9.94
CA SER A 714 12.08 -12.48 -10.56
C SER A 714 12.22 -12.37 -12.08
N ILE A 715 11.17 -12.75 -12.80
CA ILE A 715 11.08 -12.47 -14.23
C ILE A 715 10.48 -11.08 -14.35
N ASN A 716 11.25 -10.12 -14.90
CA ASN A 716 10.67 -8.84 -15.29
C ASN A 716 9.66 -9.13 -16.40
N SER A 717 8.38 -8.90 -16.12
CA SER A 717 7.34 -8.89 -17.15
C SER A 717 7.63 -7.73 -18.10
N GLN A 718 8.35 -8.00 -19.19
CA GLN A 718 8.45 -7.11 -20.34
C GLN A 718 7.09 -6.97 -21.02
#